data_AF-A0A2G7GN10-F1
#
_entry.id   AF-A0A2G7GN10-F1
#
_cell.length_a   1.000
_cell.length_b   1.000
_cell.length_c   1.000
_cell.angle_alpha   90.00
_cell.angle_beta   90.00
_cell.angle_gamma   90.00
#
_symmetry.space_group_name_H-M   'P 1'
#
loop_
_entity.id
_entity.type
_entity.pdbx_description
1 polymer ?
#
loop_
_entity_poly.entity_id
_entity_poly.type
_entity_poly.pdbx_seq_one_letter_code
_entity_poly.pdbx_strand_id
1 'polypeptide(L)'
;MAFIRGTANNETLIGTRFADTIYGLAGNDLLLGLPGNDTLYGGRGNDTLNGGAGIDSLIGGVGNDVYIINNLGDIVVEAANAGIDTVRSSVRYTLPSNVENLTLVGNRNISGSGNGLDNRIIGNSGNNALLGGEGNDTLFGRAGNDTLNGEGGSDILFGGDGDDTLIASNVYIRRSFFLYDFLFFYGDGDPDILIGGDGNDTYIVVESGDRIIEAPNAGIDTVIAYNSYSLGDNIENLTLAEQGDFSSGISGTGNHLDNIIIGNSSSNTIRGQAGNDFLDGGAGDDLIAGTDRGIGEIDTLTGGSGSDRFILGSATTVFYNDGNPTTPGFGDYALITDFNSDEDTIRLNGRRSDYYLATSPEGLSTGTALYYRQQGATDELVAIIQSTTALNINEAYFSFNNNGANLSLFELDGSNGFTLQGDFRFPSGRSVSSAGDVNGDGFDDLIIGGGSNIFTGLSRSYVVFGQASEFDANVQLATLDGTNGFVIEGIDNYDFSGVLVSSAGDINGDGFADVLIGTSGSSRSGFDNYGTRIYNSGTQIYVVFGQAAGFDARLDLATLDGSNGFAIEGKNVDAIGSISFPLSISNAGDVNGDGFDDIIIGTSDANLYGQTSAAESYVIFGKETGFDARLDLETLDGSNGFVLQGIDLSGYSAAISVSNTGDVNGDGLDDIIIGASGRQESYVIFGKTTGFDTRVDVATLDGSNGFVVDGINISNDSTNISVSNAGDVNGDGLDDIIVNAPGAQESYVVFGKTTGFDARVDVATLDGSNGFVIEGNNFALSNAGDVNSDGFDDLIISGAFPSRETYVVFGTSNFDARVDLTTIDGSNGFIINSNNLAISSAGDINGDGYDDIILGARGASPNGRVGAGESYVIYGRDFTQGVTRQGTAGNDLLIGTNADDILIGGLGNDTLRGGGGSNVLYGGAGDDVLIYSPQNRRMDGGSGTDTLAVDGSGVTLDLTAIPNNQIRGVEIIDLTGTGDNTLQLTRLDLLNLSDSTNQLIVNGNSVDSIISTGQGWLFDTTTTLDGNQYNRYTSGVATLLVDTDITRTLS
;
A
#
# COMPACT_ATOMS: atom_id res chain seq x y z
N MET A 1 -61.70 -5.96 -39.60
CA MET A 1 -61.36 -4.64 -40.16
C MET A 1 -62.48 -3.66 -39.96
N ALA A 2 -62.63 -3.30 -38.70
CA ALA A 2 -63.23 -2.08 -38.23
C ALA A 2 -62.14 -1.00 -38.18
N PHE A 3 -62.57 0.23 -38.43
CA PHE A 3 -61.79 1.43 -38.17
C PHE A 3 -62.50 2.18 -37.05
N ILE A 4 -61.89 2.24 -35.88
CA ILE A 4 -62.48 2.78 -34.65
C ILE A 4 -61.70 4.04 -34.27
N ARG A 5 -62.41 5.13 -33.98
CA ARG A 5 -61.81 6.41 -33.64
C ARG A 5 -62.50 7.01 -32.41
N GLY A 6 -61.72 7.27 -31.37
CA GLY A 6 -62.10 7.95 -30.14
C GLY A 6 -62.23 9.47 -30.30
N THR A 7 -62.26 10.17 -29.18
CA THR A 7 -62.39 11.62 -29.09
C THR A 7 -61.23 12.23 -28.29
N ALA A 8 -61.47 13.31 -27.55
CA ALA A 8 -60.44 13.96 -26.73
C ALA A 8 -60.66 13.71 -25.22
N ASN A 9 -61.51 12.74 -24.87
CA ASN A 9 -61.80 12.38 -23.48
C ASN A 9 -61.24 10.97 -23.21
N ASN A 10 -61.43 10.47 -21.98
CA ASN A 10 -61.01 9.13 -21.62
C ASN A 10 -62.07 8.10 -22.07
N GLU A 11 -61.70 7.24 -23.00
CA GLU A 11 -62.56 6.26 -23.63
C GLU A 11 -62.17 4.80 -23.31
N THR A 12 -63.11 3.89 -23.54
CA THR A 12 -62.81 2.47 -23.74
C THR A 12 -63.23 2.09 -25.15
N LEU A 13 -62.26 1.76 -26.00
CA LEU A 13 -62.44 1.42 -27.40
C LEU A 13 -62.20 -0.08 -27.59
N ILE A 14 -63.19 -0.79 -28.12
CA ILE A 14 -63.17 -2.25 -28.25
C ILE A 14 -63.31 -2.63 -29.72
N GLY A 15 -62.32 -3.39 -30.20
CA GLY A 15 -62.25 -3.99 -31.53
C GLY A 15 -63.22 -5.15 -31.73
N THR A 16 -62.97 -5.90 -32.78
CA THR A 16 -63.76 -7.04 -33.24
C THR A 16 -62.89 -8.30 -33.24
N ARG A 17 -63.37 -9.39 -33.86
CA ARG A 17 -62.61 -10.65 -33.96
C ARG A 17 -61.71 -10.74 -35.20
N PHE A 18 -61.40 -9.60 -35.82
CA PHE A 18 -60.66 -9.49 -37.07
C PHE A 18 -59.64 -8.37 -36.93
N ALA A 19 -58.63 -8.35 -37.80
CA ALA A 19 -57.66 -7.25 -37.90
C ALA A 19 -58.34 -5.87 -37.98
N ASP A 20 -58.10 -5.01 -37.01
CA ASP A 20 -58.75 -3.72 -36.81
C ASP A 20 -57.72 -2.59 -36.65
N THR A 21 -58.16 -1.35 -36.85
CA THR A 21 -57.34 -0.16 -36.58
C THR A 21 -58.09 0.75 -35.62
N ILE A 22 -57.51 1.03 -34.46
CA ILE A 22 -58.12 1.78 -33.37
C ILE A 22 -57.28 3.02 -33.07
N TYR A 23 -57.91 4.19 -32.98
CA TYR A 23 -57.27 5.46 -32.60
C TYR A 23 -57.93 6.03 -31.34
N GLY A 24 -57.21 6.16 -30.23
CA GLY A 24 -57.65 6.85 -29.00
C GLY A 24 -57.77 8.36 -29.20
N LEU A 25 -56.70 8.96 -29.73
CA LEU A 25 -56.47 10.38 -29.99
C LEU A 25 -55.96 11.17 -28.77
N ALA A 26 -56.84 11.65 -27.90
CA ALA A 26 -56.41 12.38 -26.71
C ALA A 26 -57.28 11.97 -25.51
N GLY A 27 -56.70 11.95 -24.32
CA GLY A 27 -57.33 11.39 -23.13
C GLY A 27 -56.54 10.18 -22.64
N ASN A 28 -56.94 9.61 -21.52
CA ASN A 28 -56.37 8.37 -21.01
C ASN A 28 -57.30 7.22 -21.41
N ASP A 29 -57.01 6.56 -22.51
CA ASP A 29 -57.87 5.61 -23.19
C ASP A 29 -57.50 4.15 -22.88
N LEU A 30 -58.50 3.26 -22.90
CA LEU A 30 -58.32 1.81 -22.90
C LEU A 30 -58.66 1.25 -24.29
N LEU A 31 -57.66 0.78 -25.02
CA LEU A 31 -57.82 0.20 -26.36
C LEU A 31 -57.70 -1.33 -26.28
N LEU A 32 -58.75 -2.05 -26.70
CA LEU A 32 -58.81 -3.51 -26.71
C LEU A 32 -59.01 -4.02 -28.14
N GLY A 33 -58.01 -4.67 -28.75
CA GLY A 33 -58.10 -5.23 -30.11
C GLY A 33 -58.97 -6.49 -30.21
N LEU A 34 -58.83 -7.40 -29.23
CA LEU A 34 -59.46 -8.75 -29.17
C LEU A 34 -58.76 -9.71 -30.16
N PRO A 35 -59.37 -10.78 -30.73
CA PRO A 35 -58.68 -11.56 -31.75
C PRO A 35 -58.50 -10.79 -33.06
N GLY A 36 -57.33 -10.84 -33.69
CA GLY A 36 -57.04 -10.08 -34.90
C GLY A 36 -55.55 -9.78 -35.00
N ASN A 37 -55.11 -9.26 -36.14
CA ASN A 37 -53.80 -8.59 -36.20
C ASN A 37 -54.12 -7.10 -36.27
N ASP A 38 -54.11 -6.45 -35.12
CA ASP A 38 -54.67 -5.14 -34.90
C ASP A 38 -53.58 -4.06 -34.90
N THR A 39 -53.98 -2.82 -35.13
CA THR A 39 -53.11 -1.64 -34.97
C THR A 39 -53.79 -0.64 -34.06
N LEU A 40 -53.22 -0.42 -32.88
CA LEU A 40 -53.76 0.45 -31.83
C LEU A 40 -52.86 1.68 -31.72
N TYR A 41 -53.46 2.86 -31.83
CA TYR A 41 -52.81 4.16 -31.62
C TYR A 41 -53.42 4.84 -30.40
N GLY A 42 -52.69 4.99 -29.31
CA GLY A 42 -53.13 5.69 -28.09
C GLY A 42 -53.37 7.18 -28.37
N GLY A 43 -52.29 7.89 -28.70
CA GLY A 43 -52.29 9.30 -29.06
C GLY A 43 -51.67 10.16 -27.98
N ARG A 44 -52.46 10.94 -27.25
CA ARG A 44 -52.00 11.83 -26.18
C ARG A 44 -52.71 11.47 -24.88
N GLY A 45 -51.95 11.35 -23.80
CA GLY A 45 -52.47 10.94 -22.49
C GLY A 45 -51.88 9.60 -22.11
N ASN A 46 -52.30 9.08 -20.97
CA ASN A 46 -51.78 7.82 -20.43
C ASN A 46 -52.73 6.69 -20.82
N ASP A 47 -52.44 6.02 -21.92
CA ASP A 47 -53.27 5.03 -22.55
C ASP A 47 -52.91 3.60 -22.11
N THR A 48 -53.86 2.68 -22.21
CA THR A 48 -53.62 1.24 -22.03
C THR A 48 -54.01 0.51 -23.31
N LEU A 49 -53.04 -0.11 -23.97
CA LEU A 49 -53.20 -0.79 -25.25
C LEU A 49 -53.07 -2.30 -25.05
N ASN A 50 -54.13 -3.04 -25.38
CA ASN A 50 -54.15 -4.50 -25.35
C ASN A 50 -54.62 -5.02 -26.71
N GLY A 51 -53.69 -5.50 -27.53
CA GLY A 51 -53.99 -6.06 -28.85
C GLY A 51 -54.92 -7.27 -28.78
N GLY A 52 -54.81 -8.08 -27.73
CA GLY A 52 -55.57 -9.32 -27.62
C GLY A 52 -54.84 -10.45 -28.33
N ALA A 53 -55.52 -11.27 -29.12
CA ALA A 53 -54.92 -12.47 -29.69
C ALA A 53 -54.58 -12.27 -31.17
N GLY A 54 -53.31 -12.35 -31.51
CA GLY A 54 -52.81 -12.30 -32.88
C GLY A 54 -51.47 -11.56 -32.90
N ILE A 55 -51.05 -11.04 -34.05
CA ILE A 55 -49.82 -10.25 -34.14
C ILE A 55 -50.22 -8.79 -34.29
N ASP A 56 -50.08 -8.03 -33.20
CA ASP A 56 -50.60 -6.68 -33.07
C ASP A 56 -49.49 -5.62 -33.12
N SER A 57 -49.85 -4.39 -33.51
CA SER A 57 -48.98 -3.23 -33.44
C SER A 57 -49.58 -2.20 -32.47
N LEU A 58 -48.85 -1.90 -31.40
CA LEU A 58 -49.28 -1.04 -30.31
C LEU A 58 -48.40 0.22 -30.30
N ILE A 59 -48.99 1.39 -30.50
CA ILE A 59 -48.30 2.67 -30.60
C ILE A 59 -48.92 3.62 -29.56
N GLY A 60 -48.20 3.92 -28.48
CA GLY A 60 -48.71 4.72 -27.35
C GLY A 60 -48.87 6.18 -27.70
N GLY A 61 -47.77 6.87 -27.97
CA GLY A 61 -47.79 8.24 -28.44
C GLY A 61 -47.12 9.20 -27.49
N VAL A 62 -47.87 10.00 -26.73
CA VAL A 62 -47.32 10.95 -25.75
C VAL A 62 -48.09 10.77 -24.46
N GLY A 63 -47.39 10.59 -23.35
CA GLY A 63 -47.93 10.25 -22.04
C GLY A 63 -47.28 8.97 -21.54
N ASN A 64 -47.68 8.54 -20.35
CA ASN A 64 -47.16 7.32 -19.74
C ASN A 64 -48.13 6.17 -20.05
N ASP A 65 -47.80 5.38 -21.06
CA ASP A 65 -48.64 4.37 -21.67
C ASP A 65 -48.35 2.96 -21.13
N VAL A 66 -49.33 2.07 -21.26
CA VAL A 66 -49.24 0.66 -20.82
C VAL A 66 -49.57 -0.29 -21.98
N TYR A 67 -48.60 -1.12 -22.37
CA TYR A 67 -48.78 -2.17 -23.39
C TYR A 67 -49.02 -3.53 -22.74
N ILE A 68 -50.11 -4.21 -23.09
CA ILE A 68 -50.36 -5.59 -22.66
C ILE A 68 -49.93 -6.54 -23.76
N ILE A 69 -48.87 -7.31 -23.50
CA ILE A 69 -48.28 -8.26 -24.45
C ILE A 69 -48.62 -9.69 -24.06
N ASN A 70 -49.15 -10.44 -25.01
CA ASN A 70 -49.45 -11.87 -24.83
C ASN A 70 -48.99 -12.75 -26.01
N ASN A 71 -48.49 -12.13 -27.09
CA ASN A 71 -47.92 -12.81 -28.23
C ASN A 71 -46.52 -12.25 -28.53
N LEU A 72 -45.56 -13.14 -28.80
CA LEU A 72 -44.19 -12.76 -29.16
C LEU A 72 -44.10 -12.00 -30.48
N GLY A 73 -45.13 -12.07 -31.33
CA GLY A 73 -45.19 -11.32 -32.57
C GLY A 73 -45.61 -9.86 -32.40
N ASP A 74 -46.12 -9.45 -31.23
CA ASP A 74 -46.60 -8.09 -31.00
C ASP A 74 -45.47 -7.07 -31.05
N ILE A 75 -45.72 -5.92 -31.67
CA ILE A 75 -44.75 -4.84 -31.87
C ILE A 75 -45.21 -3.61 -31.09
N VAL A 76 -44.38 -3.15 -30.16
CA VAL A 76 -44.54 -1.87 -29.46
C VAL A 76 -43.67 -0.82 -30.15
N VAL A 77 -44.21 0.39 -30.36
CA VAL A 77 -43.51 1.49 -31.03
C VAL A 77 -43.67 2.78 -30.24
N GLU A 78 -42.60 3.18 -29.56
CA GLU A 78 -42.53 4.44 -28.81
C GLU A 78 -41.60 5.49 -29.42
N ALA A 79 -41.99 6.74 -29.20
CA ALA A 79 -41.20 7.91 -29.58
C ALA A 79 -40.30 8.34 -28.42
N ALA A 80 -39.11 8.85 -28.74
CA ALA A 80 -38.19 9.37 -27.74
C ALA A 80 -38.82 10.52 -26.94
N ASN A 81 -38.67 10.49 -25.61
CA ASN A 81 -39.22 11.48 -24.67
C ASN A 81 -40.76 11.61 -24.71
N ALA A 82 -41.46 10.51 -25.00
CA ALA A 82 -42.93 10.46 -25.03
C ALA A 82 -43.56 10.39 -23.64
N GLY A 83 -42.87 9.81 -22.66
CA GLY A 83 -43.35 9.59 -21.30
C GLY A 83 -42.45 8.60 -20.59
N ILE A 84 -42.97 7.97 -19.53
CA ILE A 84 -42.40 6.79 -18.89
C ILE A 84 -43.37 5.64 -19.10
N ASP A 85 -42.99 4.71 -19.95
CA ASP A 85 -43.88 3.73 -20.54
C ASP A 85 -43.69 2.34 -19.92
N THR A 86 -44.74 1.52 -19.91
CA THR A 86 -44.73 0.19 -19.26
C THR A 86 -45.24 -0.91 -20.18
N VAL A 87 -44.43 -1.95 -20.37
CA VAL A 87 -44.87 -3.22 -20.94
C VAL A 87 -45.26 -4.18 -19.83
N ARG A 88 -46.47 -4.75 -19.91
CA ARG A 88 -46.95 -5.87 -19.10
C ARG A 88 -47.06 -7.12 -19.95
N SER A 89 -46.12 -8.05 -19.79
CA SER A 89 -46.01 -9.22 -20.68
C SER A 89 -46.33 -10.54 -19.97
N SER A 90 -47.13 -11.38 -20.62
CA SER A 90 -47.41 -12.77 -20.20
C SER A 90 -46.60 -13.82 -20.99
N VAL A 91 -45.66 -13.34 -21.80
CA VAL A 91 -44.68 -14.11 -22.58
C VAL A 91 -43.29 -13.49 -22.37
N ARG A 92 -42.22 -14.17 -22.77
CA ARG A 92 -40.90 -13.55 -22.77
C ARG A 92 -40.89 -12.28 -23.63
N TYR A 93 -40.16 -11.24 -23.24
CA TYR A 93 -40.19 -9.96 -23.97
C TYR A 93 -38.90 -9.16 -23.82
N THR A 94 -38.52 -8.46 -24.86
CA THR A 94 -37.41 -7.50 -24.88
C THR A 94 -37.97 -6.12 -25.14
N LEU A 95 -37.64 -5.13 -24.30
CA LEU A 95 -38.14 -3.78 -24.48
C LEU A 95 -37.61 -3.18 -25.81
N PRO A 96 -38.49 -2.58 -26.64
CA PRO A 96 -38.01 -1.77 -27.75
C PRO A 96 -37.40 -0.47 -27.21
N SER A 97 -36.70 0.28 -28.07
CA SER A 97 -36.17 1.60 -27.72
C SER A 97 -37.27 2.54 -27.18
N ASN A 98 -36.91 3.40 -26.23
CA ASN A 98 -37.79 4.41 -25.63
C ASN A 98 -38.92 3.85 -24.76
N VAL A 99 -38.74 2.65 -24.20
CA VAL A 99 -39.65 2.11 -23.18
C VAL A 99 -38.83 1.77 -21.94
N GLU A 100 -39.27 2.24 -20.77
CA GLU A 100 -38.46 2.23 -19.56
C GLU A 100 -38.84 1.10 -18.59
N ASN A 101 -40.09 0.58 -18.63
CA ASN A 101 -40.53 -0.42 -17.66
C ASN A 101 -41.01 -1.71 -18.30
N LEU A 102 -40.59 -2.84 -17.73
CA LEU A 102 -41.11 -4.17 -18.03
C LEU A 102 -41.69 -4.80 -16.76
N THR A 103 -42.88 -5.39 -16.85
CA THR A 103 -43.47 -6.22 -15.80
C THR A 103 -43.95 -7.54 -16.39
N LEU A 104 -43.32 -8.63 -15.99
CA LEU A 104 -43.74 -9.98 -16.31
C LEU A 104 -44.96 -10.34 -15.45
N VAL A 105 -45.99 -10.93 -16.06
CA VAL A 105 -47.23 -11.32 -15.37
C VAL A 105 -47.52 -12.80 -15.52
N GLY A 106 -48.28 -13.32 -14.57
CA GLY A 106 -48.55 -14.76 -14.47
C GLY A 106 -47.56 -15.44 -13.53
N ASN A 107 -47.37 -16.74 -13.72
CA ASN A 107 -46.52 -17.59 -12.88
C ASN A 107 -45.68 -18.56 -13.73
N ARG A 108 -45.47 -18.22 -15.00
CA ARG A 108 -44.68 -19.03 -15.92
C ARG A 108 -43.24 -18.56 -15.85
N ASN A 109 -42.31 -19.48 -16.02
CA ASN A 109 -40.89 -19.19 -16.19
C ASN A 109 -40.70 -18.46 -17.54
N ILE A 110 -40.63 -17.14 -17.52
CA ILE A 110 -40.49 -16.30 -18.72
C ILE A 110 -39.39 -15.27 -18.49
N SER A 111 -38.74 -14.85 -19.58
CA SER A 111 -37.60 -13.95 -19.52
C SER A 111 -37.98 -12.52 -19.90
N GLY A 112 -37.29 -11.55 -19.32
CA GLY A 112 -37.39 -10.13 -19.63
C GLY A 112 -36.03 -9.57 -20.01
N SER A 113 -35.99 -8.67 -20.99
CA SER A 113 -34.76 -7.93 -21.31
C SER A 113 -35.08 -6.46 -21.51
N GLY A 114 -34.23 -5.58 -21.00
CA GLY A 114 -34.32 -4.15 -21.24
C GLY A 114 -33.71 -3.72 -22.57
N ASN A 115 -33.33 -2.46 -22.62
CA ASN A 115 -32.74 -1.76 -23.77
C ASN A 115 -31.59 -0.87 -23.26
N GLY A 116 -31.14 0.12 -24.04
CA GLY A 116 -30.03 1.00 -23.65
C GLY A 116 -30.44 2.24 -22.84
N LEU A 117 -31.44 2.12 -21.98
CA LEU A 117 -31.93 3.16 -21.08
C LEU A 117 -31.98 2.59 -19.66
N ASP A 118 -31.98 3.46 -18.65
CA ASP A 118 -32.27 3.10 -17.26
C ASP A 118 -33.67 2.45 -17.14
N ASN A 119 -33.70 1.12 -17.15
CA ASN A 119 -34.88 0.28 -17.19
C ASN A 119 -35.23 -0.24 -15.80
N ARG A 120 -36.54 -0.35 -15.57
CA ARG A 120 -37.09 -0.99 -14.37
C ARG A 120 -37.82 -2.27 -14.76
N ILE A 121 -37.21 -3.41 -14.46
CA ILE A 121 -37.69 -4.74 -14.86
C ILE A 121 -38.20 -5.51 -13.64
N ILE A 122 -39.47 -5.90 -13.66
CA ILE A 122 -40.06 -6.75 -12.63
C ILE A 122 -40.41 -8.13 -13.20
N GLY A 123 -39.87 -9.17 -12.57
CA GLY A 123 -40.26 -10.56 -12.72
C GLY A 123 -41.66 -10.88 -12.18
N ASN A 124 -42.04 -12.14 -12.35
CA ASN A 124 -43.27 -12.75 -11.86
C ASN A 124 -42.93 -13.80 -10.77
N SER A 125 -43.86 -14.69 -10.42
CA SER A 125 -43.66 -15.64 -9.33
C SER A 125 -43.06 -16.99 -9.76
N GLY A 126 -42.35 -17.03 -10.87
CA GLY A 126 -41.69 -18.24 -11.36
C GLY A 126 -40.32 -17.86 -11.89
N ASN A 127 -39.47 -18.86 -12.11
CA ASN A 127 -38.07 -18.68 -12.44
C ASN A 127 -37.89 -17.86 -13.73
N ASN A 128 -37.39 -16.64 -13.60
CA ASN A 128 -37.21 -15.64 -14.63
C ASN A 128 -35.72 -15.50 -14.97
N ALA A 129 -35.45 -15.14 -16.21
CA ALA A 129 -34.14 -14.63 -16.61
C ALA A 129 -34.33 -13.17 -17.00
N LEU A 130 -33.73 -12.26 -16.24
CA LEU A 130 -33.85 -10.82 -16.40
C LEU A 130 -32.49 -10.25 -16.84
N LEU A 131 -32.48 -9.53 -17.95
CA LEU A 131 -31.30 -8.83 -18.46
C LEU A 131 -31.60 -7.33 -18.45
N GLY A 132 -30.75 -6.53 -17.79
CA GLY A 132 -30.87 -5.08 -17.73
C GLY A 132 -30.67 -4.46 -19.11
N GLY A 133 -29.46 -4.58 -19.64
CA GLY A 133 -29.11 -4.05 -20.94
C GLY A 133 -27.96 -3.06 -20.79
N GLU A 134 -28.14 -1.84 -21.27
CA GLU A 134 -27.18 -0.77 -20.97
C GLU A 134 -27.90 0.33 -20.21
N GLY A 135 -27.19 1.05 -19.35
CA GLY A 135 -27.78 2.11 -18.53
C GLY A 135 -28.03 1.62 -17.11
N ASN A 136 -28.47 2.51 -16.23
CA ASN A 136 -28.54 2.19 -14.80
C ASN A 136 -29.89 1.55 -14.48
N ASP A 137 -29.92 0.23 -14.43
CA ASP A 137 -31.11 -0.58 -14.36
C ASP A 137 -31.50 -0.95 -12.92
N THR A 138 -32.77 -1.32 -12.75
CA THR A 138 -33.26 -1.94 -11.52
C THR A 138 -34.09 -3.18 -11.83
N LEU A 139 -33.58 -4.34 -11.41
CA LEU A 139 -34.15 -5.65 -11.66
C LEU A 139 -34.75 -6.22 -10.37
N PHE A 140 -35.96 -6.78 -10.45
CA PHE A 140 -36.62 -7.47 -9.35
C PHE A 140 -37.06 -8.86 -9.79
N GLY A 141 -36.43 -9.94 -9.30
CA GLY A 141 -36.83 -11.33 -9.57
C GLY A 141 -38.20 -11.66 -8.96
N ARG A 142 -38.34 -11.34 -7.66
CA ARG A 142 -39.49 -11.54 -6.77
C ARG A 142 -39.53 -12.91 -6.13
N ALA A 143 -40.00 -13.95 -6.82
CA ALA A 143 -40.23 -15.23 -6.19
C ALA A 143 -39.95 -16.36 -7.18
N GLY A 144 -39.31 -17.42 -6.69
CA GLY A 144 -38.79 -18.50 -7.52
C GLY A 144 -37.35 -18.19 -7.93
N ASN A 145 -36.62 -19.25 -8.27
CA ASN A 145 -35.19 -19.18 -8.53
C ASN A 145 -34.91 -18.46 -9.86
N ASP A 146 -34.50 -17.21 -9.77
CA ASP A 146 -34.32 -16.27 -10.85
C ASP A 146 -32.84 -16.13 -11.25
N THR A 147 -32.59 -15.61 -12.45
CA THR A 147 -31.26 -15.20 -12.90
C THR A 147 -31.34 -13.75 -13.36
N LEU A 148 -30.63 -12.87 -12.68
CA LEU A 148 -30.58 -11.43 -12.95
C LEU A 148 -29.17 -11.10 -13.45
N ASN A 149 -29.09 -10.37 -14.57
CA ASN A 149 -27.84 -9.83 -15.10
C ASN A 149 -28.04 -8.34 -15.38
N GLY A 150 -27.24 -7.47 -14.75
CA GLY A 150 -27.24 -6.03 -15.00
C GLY A 150 -26.83 -5.69 -16.44
N GLU A 151 -25.80 -6.40 -16.91
CA GLU A 151 -25.10 -6.21 -18.18
C GLU A 151 -24.16 -5.01 -18.20
N GLY A 152 -24.65 -3.77 -18.27
CA GLY A 152 -23.78 -2.62 -18.09
C GLY A 152 -24.51 -1.33 -17.70
N GLY A 153 -23.82 -0.44 -17.02
CA GLY A 153 -24.37 0.61 -16.17
C GLY A 153 -24.19 0.27 -14.69
N SER A 154 -24.53 1.22 -13.82
CA SER A 154 -24.58 0.97 -12.37
C SER A 154 -25.97 0.47 -11.97
N ASP A 155 -26.07 -0.82 -11.73
CA ASP A 155 -27.33 -1.54 -11.59
C ASP A 155 -27.67 -1.89 -10.14
N ILE A 156 -28.97 -2.14 -9.92
CA ILE A 156 -29.47 -2.68 -8.65
C ILE A 156 -30.30 -3.92 -8.91
N LEU A 157 -29.82 -5.06 -8.40
CA LEU A 157 -30.44 -6.37 -8.60
C LEU A 157 -31.03 -6.86 -7.27
N PHE A 158 -32.33 -7.15 -7.28
CA PHE A 158 -33.06 -7.76 -6.16
C PHE A 158 -33.56 -9.15 -6.57
N GLY A 159 -32.99 -10.21 -5.99
CA GLY A 159 -33.44 -11.59 -6.19
C GLY A 159 -34.89 -11.79 -5.72
N GLY A 160 -35.10 -11.75 -4.40
CA GLY A 160 -36.40 -11.91 -3.77
C GLY A 160 -36.46 -13.19 -2.95
N ASP A 161 -37.54 -13.97 -3.09
CA ASP A 161 -37.68 -15.29 -2.47
C ASP A 161 -37.18 -16.38 -3.46
N GLY A 162 -36.36 -17.32 -3.03
CA GLY A 162 -35.88 -18.43 -3.86
C GLY A 162 -34.35 -18.41 -3.99
N ASP A 163 -33.78 -19.46 -4.58
CA ASP A 163 -32.33 -19.52 -4.78
C ASP A 163 -32.00 -18.81 -6.11
N ASP A 164 -31.57 -17.57 -6.03
CA ASP A 164 -31.35 -16.68 -7.17
C ASP A 164 -29.88 -16.64 -7.59
N THR A 165 -29.64 -16.25 -8.84
CA THR A 165 -28.30 -15.98 -9.36
C THR A 165 -28.23 -14.54 -9.84
N LEU A 166 -27.40 -13.73 -9.19
CA LEU A 166 -27.22 -12.31 -9.50
C LEU A 166 -25.83 -12.11 -10.11
N ILE A 167 -25.81 -11.54 -11.31
CA ILE A 167 -24.63 -11.23 -12.09
C ILE A 167 -24.61 -9.72 -12.25
N ALA A 168 -23.58 -9.07 -11.69
CA ALA A 168 -23.35 -7.63 -11.80
C ALA A 168 -23.27 -7.23 -13.29
N SER A 169 -22.13 -7.58 -13.91
CA SER A 169 -21.84 -7.25 -15.29
C SER A 169 -21.52 -8.45 -16.18
N ASN A 170 -21.55 -8.21 -17.49
CA ASN A 170 -21.06 -9.19 -18.46
C ASN A 170 -19.57 -9.50 -18.25
N VAL A 171 -19.23 -10.78 -18.26
CA VAL A 171 -17.83 -11.24 -18.15
C VAL A 171 -17.10 -11.01 -19.48
N TYR A 172 -16.32 -9.93 -19.61
CA TYR A 172 -15.50 -9.66 -20.79
C TYR A 172 -14.04 -10.13 -20.62
N ILE A 173 -13.51 -10.74 -21.67
CA ILE A 173 -12.09 -11.11 -21.77
C ILE A 173 -11.41 -10.09 -22.70
N ARG A 174 -10.53 -9.22 -22.16
CA ARG A 174 -9.69 -8.33 -22.99
C ARG A 174 -8.20 -8.66 -22.85
N ARG A 175 -7.49 -8.59 -23.98
CA ARG A 175 -6.02 -8.56 -24.03
C ARG A 175 -5.55 -7.11 -24.12
N SER A 176 -4.76 -6.65 -23.14
CA SER A 176 -4.11 -5.33 -23.20
C SER A 176 -2.76 -5.43 -23.91
N PHE A 177 -2.48 -4.49 -24.82
CA PHE A 177 -1.31 -4.51 -25.70
C PHE A 177 -0.06 -3.78 -25.15
N PHE A 178 -0.11 -3.16 -23.95
CA PHE A 178 0.89 -2.14 -23.54
C PHE A 178 1.64 -2.36 -22.22
N LEU A 179 1.25 -3.29 -21.37
CA LEU A 179 2.08 -3.84 -20.30
C LEU A 179 1.85 -5.35 -20.33
N TYR A 180 2.89 -6.14 -20.03
CA TYR A 180 2.91 -7.61 -19.84
C TYR A 180 1.59 -8.34 -20.09
N ASP A 181 1.60 -9.36 -20.96
CA ASP A 181 0.46 -10.15 -21.46
C ASP A 181 -0.45 -10.73 -20.34
N PHE A 182 -1.22 -9.87 -19.68
CA PHE A 182 -2.18 -10.19 -18.63
C PHE A 182 -3.57 -10.26 -19.27
N LEU A 183 -4.26 -11.37 -19.02
CA LEU A 183 -5.70 -11.46 -19.22
C LEU A 183 -6.38 -10.80 -18.03
N PHE A 184 -7.27 -9.86 -18.31
CA PHE A 184 -8.12 -9.26 -17.30
C PHE A 184 -9.57 -9.66 -17.61
N PHE A 185 -10.25 -10.14 -16.59
CA PHE A 185 -11.70 -10.17 -16.53
C PHE A 185 -12.13 -8.77 -16.11
N TYR A 186 -12.81 -8.07 -17.01
CA TYR A 186 -13.44 -6.79 -16.69
C TYR A 186 -14.95 -7.00 -16.77
N GLY A 187 -15.67 -6.44 -15.81
CA GLY A 187 -17.01 -5.95 -16.08
C GLY A 187 -16.93 -4.65 -16.89
N ASP A 188 -17.93 -3.80 -16.80
CA ASP A 188 -17.99 -2.56 -17.57
C ASP A 188 -17.27 -1.36 -16.91
N GLY A 189 -16.87 -1.52 -15.64
CA GLY A 189 -16.22 -0.53 -14.79
C GLY A 189 -17.19 0.26 -13.91
N ASP A 190 -18.49 -0.02 -13.97
CA ASP A 190 -19.53 0.62 -13.18
C ASP A 190 -19.89 -0.26 -11.95
N PRO A 191 -20.19 0.33 -10.77
CA PRO A 191 -20.37 -0.43 -9.54
C PRO A 191 -21.83 -0.84 -9.34
N ASP A 192 -22.06 -2.12 -9.05
CA ASP A 192 -23.39 -2.68 -8.86
C ASP A 192 -23.78 -2.93 -7.39
N ILE A 193 -25.09 -2.99 -7.14
CA ILE A 193 -25.65 -3.44 -5.86
C ILE A 193 -26.43 -4.73 -6.07
N LEU A 194 -26.00 -5.78 -5.37
CA LEU A 194 -26.58 -7.11 -5.43
C LEU A 194 -27.26 -7.44 -4.08
N ILE A 195 -28.54 -7.79 -4.13
CA ILE A 195 -29.36 -8.13 -2.95
C ILE A 195 -30.12 -9.41 -3.28
N GLY A 196 -29.71 -10.54 -2.70
CA GLY A 196 -30.31 -11.84 -2.96
C GLY A 196 -31.70 -11.95 -2.36
N GLY A 197 -31.82 -11.80 -1.05
CA GLY A 197 -33.10 -11.94 -0.35
C GLY A 197 -33.24 -13.31 0.32
N ASP A 198 -34.46 -13.84 0.45
CA ASP A 198 -34.69 -15.10 1.17
C ASP A 198 -34.37 -16.30 0.25
N GLY A 199 -33.34 -17.08 0.53
CA GLY A 199 -32.95 -18.25 -0.26
C GLY A 199 -31.45 -18.48 -0.24
N ASN A 200 -30.98 -19.53 -0.91
CA ASN A 200 -29.55 -19.75 -1.05
C ASN A 200 -29.06 -19.12 -2.35
N ASP A 201 -28.64 -17.87 -2.31
CA ASP A 201 -28.33 -17.07 -3.47
C ASP A 201 -26.89 -17.23 -3.94
N THR A 202 -26.67 -16.92 -5.22
CA THR A 202 -25.34 -16.94 -5.85
C THR A 202 -25.03 -15.59 -6.49
N TYR A 203 -23.94 -14.97 -6.05
CA TYR A 203 -23.41 -13.73 -6.58
C TYR A 203 -22.21 -14.00 -7.48
N ILE A 204 -22.24 -13.50 -8.70
CA ILE A 204 -21.08 -13.57 -9.62
C ILE A 204 -20.49 -12.17 -9.70
N VAL A 205 -19.35 -11.98 -9.05
CA VAL A 205 -18.64 -10.69 -8.99
C VAL A 205 -17.39 -10.75 -9.87
N VAL A 206 -17.33 -9.85 -10.84
CA VAL A 206 -16.33 -9.87 -11.90
C VAL A 206 -15.46 -8.62 -11.92
N GLU A 207 -15.88 -7.55 -11.24
CA GLU A 207 -15.19 -6.26 -11.30
C GLU A 207 -15.08 -5.50 -9.98
N SER A 208 -14.30 -4.42 -10.03
CA SER A 208 -14.03 -3.51 -8.92
C SER A 208 -15.20 -2.58 -8.62
N GLY A 209 -15.80 -2.68 -7.44
CA GLY A 209 -16.81 -1.74 -6.95
C GLY A 209 -18.17 -2.34 -6.59
N ASP A 210 -18.42 -3.59 -7.00
CA ASP A 210 -19.66 -4.30 -6.68
C ASP A 210 -19.85 -4.46 -5.17
N ARG A 211 -21.10 -4.32 -4.73
CA ARG A 211 -21.47 -4.47 -3.33
C ARG A 211 -22.60 -5.47 -3.17
N ILE A 212 -22.33 -6.50 -2.37
CA ILE A 212 -23.34 -7.44 -1.90
C ILE A 212 -23.92 -6.93 -0.58
N ILE A 213 -25.24 -7.00 -0.43
CA ILE A 213 -25.93 -6.66 0.81
C ILE A 213 -26.85 -7.80 1.17
N GLU A 214 -26.49 -8.51 2.24
CA GLU A 214 -27.29 -9.61 2.75
C GLU A 214 -27.89 -9.38 4.14
N ALA A 215 -29.04 -10.00 4.35
CA ALA A 215 -29.77 -9.92 5.61
C ALA A 215 -29.42 -11.12 6.51
N PRO A 216 -29.40 -10.95 7.85
CA PRO A 216 -29.14 -12.08 8.74
C PRO A 216 -30.18 -13.20 8.60
N ASN A 217 -29.75 -14.45 8.44
CA ASN A 217 -30.58 -15.65 8.25
C ASN A 217 -31.37 -15.67 6.92
N ALA A 218 -30.85 -15.03 5.88
CA ALA A 218 -31.44 -15.00 4.54
C ALA A 218 -31.27 -16.31 3.77
N GLY A 219 -30.22 -17.08 4.06
CA GLY A 219 -30.04 -18.44 3.56
C GLY A 219 -28.61 -18.90 3.79
N ILE A 220 -28.10 -19.74 2.88
CA ILE A 220 -26.66 -20.03 2.76
C ILE A 220 -26.22 -19.54 1.40
N ASP A 221 -25.50 -18.44 1.39
CA ASP A 221 -25.21 -17.67 0.18
C ASP A 221 -23.81 -17.92 -0.34
N THR A 222 -23.64 -17.78 -1.65
CA THR A 222 -22.37 -18.10 -2.33
C THR A 222 -21.89 -16.96 -3.21
N VAL A 223 -20.64 -16.56 -3.01
CA VAL A 223 -19.94 -15.62 -3.90
C VAL A 223 -19.01 -16.41 -4.81
N ILE A 224 -19.11 -16.17 -6.12
CA ILE A 224 -18.16 -16.62 -7.13
C ILE A 224 -17.36 -15.40 -7.55
N ALA A 225 -16.08 -15.36 -7.14
CA ALA A 225 -15.20 -14.22 -7.36
C ALA A 225 -14.09 -14.54 -8.35
N TYR A 226 -13.89 -13.67 -9.34
CA TYR A 226 -12.75 -13.78 -10.25
C TYR A 226 -11.50 -13.08 -9.71
N ASN A 227 -11.60 -12.28 -8.65
CA ASN A 227 -10.48 -11.58 -8.01
C ASN A 227 -10.33 -12.05 -6.56
N SER A 228 -9.24 -11.67 -5.88
CA SER A 228 -9.17 -11.86 -4.43
C SER A 228 -10.40 -11.24 -3.75
N TYR A 229 -10.98 -11.92 -2.76
CA TYR A 229 -12.26 -11.53 -2.17
C TYR A 229 -12.34 -11.89 -0.69
N SER A 230 -12.91 -10.98 0.10
CA SER A 230 -13.26 -11.21 1.51
C SER A 230 -14.76 -11.16 1.66
N LEU A 231 -15.36 -12.18 2.30
CA LEU A 231 -16.80 -12.26 2.51
C LEU A 231 -17.29 -11.09 3.38
N GLY A 232 -18.37 -10.44 2.94
CA GLY A 232 -19.10 -9.49 3.77
C GLY A 232 -19.93 -10.20 4.84
N ASP A 233 -20.52 -9.45 5.76
CA ASP A 233 -21.41 -9.99 6.79
C ASP A 233 -22.56 -10.81 6.20
N ASN A 234 -22.95 -11.90 6.88
CA ASN A 234 -24.08 -12.77 6.52
C ASN A 234 -23.92 -13.55 5.21
N ILE A 235 -22.69 -13.76 4.72
CA ILE A 235 -22.42 -14.58 3.55
C ILE A 235 -21.53 -15.76 3.97
N GLU A 236 -21.90 -16.98 3.60
CA GLU A 236 -21.24 -18.19 4.10
C GLU A 236 -20.18 -18.74 3.14
N ASN A 237 -20.44 -18.74 1.82
CA ASN A 237 -19.60 -19.47 0.88
C ASN A 237 -18.86 -18.54 -0.08
N LEU A 238 -17.61 -18.88 -0.37
CA LEU A 238 -16.76 -18.25 -1.38
C LEU A 238 -16.18 -19.31 -2.32
N THR A 239 -16.30 -19.09 -3.62
CA THR A 239 -15.61 -19.86 -4.66
C THR A 239 -14.74 -18.93 -5.47
N LEU A 240 -13.44 -19.19 -5.48
CA LEU A 240 -12.46 -18.50 -6.31
C LEU A 240 -12.55 -19.09 -7.72
N ALA A 241 -12.89 -18.25 -8.70
CA ALA A 241 -13.14 -18.69 -10.07
C ALA A 241 -11.84 -18.84 -10.88
N GLU A 242 -11.89 -19.71 -11.88
CA GLU A 242 -10.79 -19.93 -12.83
C GLU A 242 -10.66 -18.77 -13.81
N GLN A 243 -9.44 -18.25 -13.96
CA GLN A 243 -9.11 -17.15 -14.88
C GLN A 243 -8.52 -17.63 -16.24
N GLY A 244 -8.92 -18.80 -16.73
CA GLY A 244 -8.43 -19.37 -18.00
C GLY A 244 -6.95 -19.77 -17.96
N ASP A 245 -6.23 -19.66 -19.08
CA ASP A 245 -4.83 -20.13 -19.21
C ASP A 245 -3.79 -19.32 -18.38
N PHE A 246 -4.22 -18.28 -17.66
CA PHE A 246 -3.37 -17.32 -16.94
C PHE A 246 -3.92 -17.09 -15.53
N SER A 247 -4.26 -18.17 -14.86
CA SER A 247 -4.84 -18.14 -13.52
C SER A 247 -3.88 -17.44 -12.54
N SER A 248 -4.31 -16.30 -12.02
CA SER A 248 -3.61 -15.58 -10.97
C SER A 248 -3.93 -16.24 -9.63
N GLY A 249 -2.92 -16.41 -8.77
CA GLY A 249 -3.12 -16.76 -7.37
C GLY A 249 -3.92 -15.67 -6.66
N ILE A 250 -5.24 -15.82 -6.65
CA ILE A 250 -6.19 -14.98 -5.92
C ILE A 250 -6.38 -15.52 -4.51
N SER A 251 -6.80 -14.67 -3.59
CA SER A 251 -6.96 -14.99 -2.17
C SER A 251 -8.43 -14.95 -1.77
N GLY A 252 -8.82 -15.85 -0.86
CA GLY A 252 -10.16 -15.90 -0.27
C GLY A 252 -10.09 -15.67 1.23
N THR A 253 -11.01 -14.89 1.78
CA THR A 253 -11.14 -14.69 3.23
C THR A 253 -12.60 -14.79 3.62
N GLY A 254 -12.88 -15.55 4.66
CA GLY A 254 -14.19 -15.69 5.27
C GLY A 254 -14.58 -14.48 6.12
N ASN A 255 -15.50 -14.70 7.03
CA ASN A 255 -16.03 -13.75 8.00
C ASN A 255 -16.20 -14.46 9.36
N HIS A 256 -17.11 -14.00 10.22
CA HIS A 256 -17.31 -14.59 11.55
C HIS A 256 -18.25 -15.81 11.58
N LEU A 257 -18.61 -16.36 10.42
CA LEU A 257 -19.55 -17.46 10.25
C LEU A 257 -18.82 -18.76 9.92
N ASP A 258 -19.52 -19.88 10.00
CA ASP A 258 -19.02 -21.15 9.47
C ASP A 258 -18.95 -21.07 7.92
N ASN A 259 -17.79 -20.76 7.36
CA ASN A 259 -17.62 -20.51 5.94
C ASN A 259 -17.24 -21.76 5.14
N ILE A 260 -17.61 -21.78 3.85
CA ILE A 260 -17.07 -22.73 2.87
C ILE A 260 -16.28 -21.95 1.84
N ILE A 261 -14.96 -22.14 1.78
CA ILE A 261 -14.11 -21.45 0.81
C ILE A 261 -13.40 -22.48 -0.07
N ILE A 262 -13.57 -22.32 -1.38
CA ILE A 262 -13.00 -23.20 -2.41
C ILE A 262 -12.08 -22.39 -3.32
N GLY A 263 -10.82 -22.79 -3.38
CA GLY A 263 -9.79 -22.26 -4.25
C GLY A 263 -9.93 -22.69 -5.72
N ASN A 264 -9.06 -22.16 -6.57
CA ASN A 264 -8.96 -22.46 -7.99
C ASN A 264 -7.72 -23.33 -8.27
N SER A 265 -7.31 -23.43 -9.54
CA SER A 265 -6.16 -24.24 -9.94
C SER A 265 -4.79 -23.58 -9.75
N SER A 266 -4.73 -22.42 -9.10
CA SER A 266 -3.50 -21.69 -8.79
C SER A 266 -3.26 -21.66 -7.31
N SER A 267 -2.01 -21.45 -6.91
CA SER A 267 -1.65 -21.11 -5.53
C SER A 267 -2.51 -19.98 -4.96
N ASN A 268 -3.39 -20.32 -4.03
CA ASN A 268 -4.28 -19.43 -3.33
C ASN A 268 -3.80 -19.17 -1.91
N THR A 269 -4.34 -18.11 -1.32
CA THR A 269 -4.29 -17.89 0.13
C THR A 269 -5.71 -17.88 0.64
N ILE A 270 -6.08 -18.83 1.48
CA ILE A 270 -7.45 -19.03 1.96
C ILE A 270 -7.49 -18.91 3.48
N ARG A 271 -8.46 -18.14 3.99
CA ARG A 271 -8.65 -17.88 5.41
C ARG A 271 -10.10 -18.05 5.83
N GLY A 272 -10.34 -18.78 6.91
CA GLY A 272 -11.67 -18.95 7.49
C GLY A 272 -12.10 -17.74 8.33
N GLN A 273 -11.20 -17.25 9.19
CA GLN A 273 -11.46 -16.27 10.26
C GLN A 273 -12.14 -16.92 11.47
N ALA A 274 -13.31 -16.48 11.90
CA ALA A 274 -13.95 -17.04 13.09
C ALA A 274 -15.10 -17.94 12.66
N GLY A 275 -15.30 -19.08 13.32
CA GLY A 275 -16.28 -20.07 12.90
C GLY A 275 -15.69 -21.47 12.76
N ASN A 276 -16.51 -22.42 12.31
CA ASN A 276 -16.09 -23.77 11.94
C ASN A 276 -16.01 -23.87 10.43
N ASP A 277 -14.87 -23.51 9.87
CA ASP A 277 -14.72 -23.30 8.45
C ASP A 277 -14.39 -24.58 7.69
N PHE A 278 -14.80 -24.64 6.42
CA PHE A 278 -14.34 -25.63 5.46
C PHE A 278 -13.56 -24.93 4.36
N LEU A 279 -12.25 -25.17 4.33
CA LEU A 279 -11.31 -24.56 3.41
C LEU A 279 -10.70 -25.62 2.49
N ASP A 280 -10.82 -25.42 1.18
CA ASP A 280 -10.27 -26.31 0.14
C ASP A 280 -9.40 -25.48 -0.81
N GLY A 281 -8.09 -25.73 -0.81
CA GLY A 281 -7.11 -25.04 -1.66
C GLY A 281 -7.31 -25.31 -3.15
N GLY A 282 -7.74 -26.53 -3.49
CA GLY A 282 -7.91 -26.94 -4.88
C GLY A 282 -6.62 -27.46 -5.49
N ALA A 283 -5.99 -26.70 -6.38
CA ALA A 283 -4.71 -27.10 -6.95
C ALA A 283 -3.74 -25.92 -7.00
N GLY A 284 -2.45 -26.21 -7.02
CA GLY A 284 -1.42 -25.20 -6.82
C GLY A 284 -0.83 -25.34 -5.42
N ASP A 285 0.18 -24.52 -5.13
CA ASP A 285 0.83 -24.52 -3.81
C ASP A 285 0.07 -23.54 -2.92
N ASP A 286 -0.86 -24.03 -2.10
CA ASP A 286 -1.84 -23.21 -1.38
C ASP A 286 -1.39 -22.87 0.05
N LEU A 287 -1.82 -21.71 0.55
CA LEU A 287 -1.66 -21.33 1.95
C LEU A 287 -3.03 -21.26 2.63
N ILE A 288 -3.23 -22.07 3.67
CA ILE A 288 -4.54 -22.24 4.33
C ILE A 288 -4.44 -21.98 5.83
N ALA A 289 -5.30 -21.11 6.34
CA ALA A 289 -5.46 -20.82 7.77
C ALA A 289 -6.95 -20.83 8.15
N GLY A 290 -7.35 -21.65 9.11
CA GLY A 290 -8.76 -21.72 9.54
C GLY A 290 -9.14 -20.52 10.41
N THR A 291 -8.62 -20.50 11.64
CA THR A 291 -9.03 -19.54 12.68
C THR A 291 -8.28 -18.19 12.67
N ASP A 292 -8.91 -17.13 13.19
CA ASP A 292 -8.32 -15.84 13.58
C ASP A 292 -7.97 -15.71 15.09
N ARG A 293 -7.92 -16.85 15.82
CA ARG A 293 -7.71 -17.01 17.27
C ARG A 293 -9.00 -16.97 18.10
N GLY A 294 -10.14 -17.27 17.50
CA GLY A 294 -11.36 -17.56 18.24
C GLY A 294 -11.21 -18.77 19.16
N ILE A 295 -12.17 -18.92 20.08
CA ILE A 295 -12.23 -20.07 21.00
C ILE A 295 -13.35 -21.02 20.60
N GLY A 296 -13.04 -22.30 20.51
CA GLY A 296 -14.04 -23.34 20.30
C GLY A 296 -14.37 -23.63 18.84
N GLU A 297 -13.40 -23.43 17.95
CA GLU A 297 -13.54 -23.50 16.49
C GLU A 297 -13.00 -24.83 15.96
N ILE A 298 -13.71 -25.42 15.01
CA ILE A 298 -13.33 -26.69 14.38
C ILE A 298 -13.29 -26.51 12.88
N ASP A 299 -12.12 -26.15 12.38
CA ASP A 299 -11.91 -25.93 10.95
C ASP A 299 -11.52 -27.22 10.25
N THR A 300 -11.98 -27.39 9.02
CA THR A 300 -11.61 -28.47 8.11
C THR A 300 -10.78 -27.89 6.98
N LEU A 301 -9.52 -28.30 6.90
CA LEU A 301 -8.54 -27.77 5.96
C LEU A 301 -8.15 -28.87 4.96
N THR A 302 -8.21 -28.57 3.69
CA THR A 302 -7.89 -29.48 2.58
C THR A 302 -6.97 -28.73 1.62
N GLY A 303 -5.75 -29.23 1.41
CA GLY A 303 -4.76 -28.58 0.52
C GLY A 303 -5.12 -28.79 -0.95
N GLY A 304 -5.43 -30.04 -1.30
CA GLY A 304 -5.73 -30.45 -2.65
C GLY A 304 -4.50 -31.03 -3.34
N SER A 305 -4.05 -30.44 -4.44
CA SER A 305 -2.87 -30.91 -5.16
C SER A 305 -1.84 -29.80 -5.35
N GLY A 306 -0.64 -30.02 -4.83
CA GLY A 306 0.49 -29.09 -4.90
C GLY A 306 1.30 -29.22 -3.62
N SER A 307 2.18 -28.26 -3.37
CA SER A 307 2.92 -28.17 -2.11
C SER A 307 2.21 -27.20 -1.16
N ASP A 308 1.30 -27.71 -0.34
CA ASP A 308 0.42 -26.88 0.45
C ASP A 308 0.98 -26.54 1.83
N ARG A 309 0.57 -25.41 2.39
CA ARG A 309 1.02 -24.90 3.69
C ARG A 309 -0.16 -24.60 4.60
N PHE A 310 -0.28 -25.38 5.67
CA PHE A 310 -1.28 -25.20 6.72
C PHE A 310 -0.72 -24.36 7.88
N ILE A 311 -1.40 -23.27 8.23
CA ILE A 311 -0.97 -22.33 9.27
C ILE A 311 -1.79 -22.55 10.55
N LEU A 312 -1.14 -22.99 11.63
CA LEU A 312 -1.78 -23.33 12.91
C LEU A 312 -1.26 -22.48 14.09
N GLY A 313 -0.84 -21.26 13.78
CA GLY A 313 -0.29 -20.30 14.73
C GLY A 313 0.31 -19.13 13.98
N SER A 314 0.41 -17.97 14.62
CA SER A 314 1.14 -16.81 14.12
C SER A 314 2.60 -16.83 14.62
N ALA A 315 3.37 -15.76 14.36
CA ALA A 315 4.68 -15.58 15.00
C ALA A 315 4.63 -15.44 16.54
N THR A 316 3.49 -15.04 17.11
CA THR A 316 3.36 -14.75 18.55
C THR A 316 2.32 -15.61 19.27
N THR A 317 1.46 -16.33 18.53
CA THR A 317 0.32 -17.05 19.11
C THR A 317 0.19 -18.46 18.54
N VAL A 318 -0.13 -19.43 19.40
CA VAL A 318 -0.64 -20.74 18.98
C VAL A 318 -2.12 -20.60 18.65
N PHE A 319 -2.57 -21.11 17.51
CA PHE A 319 -3.99 -21.18 17.17
C PHE A 319 -4.63 -22.42 17.79
N TYR A 320 -5.96 -22.45 17.86
CA TYR A 320 -6.75 -23.55 18.43
C TYR A 320 -6.40 -23.82 19.90
N ASN A 321 -6.81 -22.89 20.76
CA ASN A 321 -6.61 -22.97 22.20
C ASN A 321 -7.94 -22.64 22.87
N ASP A 322 -8.57 -23.64 23.49
CA ASP A 322 -9.92 -23.49 24.04
C ASP A 322 -10.00 -22.56 25.28
N GLY A 323 -8.85 -22.04 25.73
CA GLY A 323 -8.72 -21.11 26.84
C GLY A 323 -9.08 -21.73 28.20
N ASN A 324 -9.28 -23.05 28.28
CA ASN A 324 -9.74 -23.75 29.45
C ASN A 324 -8.65 -24.67 30.02
N PRO A 325 -7.92 -24.23 31.06
CA PRO A 325 -6.79 -24.97 31.60
C PRO A 325 -7.18 -26.23 32.40
N THR A 326 -8.47 -26.60 32.42
CA THR A 326 -9.00 -27.66 33.28
C THR A 326 -9.71 -28.80 32.55
N THR A 327 -10.05 -28.63 31.27
CA THR A 327 -10.68 -29.66 30.44
C THR A 327 -9.70 -30.18 29.39
N PRO A 328 -9.88 -31.42 28.90
CA PRO A 328 -9.14 -31.84 27.71
C PRO A 328 -9.41 -30.85 26.58
N GLY A 329 -8.36 -30.23 26.04
CA GLY A 329 -8.40 -29.16 25.05
C GLY A 329 -8.89 -29.62 23.68
N PHE A 330 -10.09 -30.19 23.60
CA PHE A 330 -10.70 -30.76 22.39
C PHE A 330 -11.81 -29.86 21.83
N GLY A 331 -12.04 -28.71 22.45
CA GLY A 331 -13.08 -27.79 22.06
C GLY A 331 -12.75 -27.01 20.78
N ASP A 332 -11.49 -26.98 20.40
CA ASP A 332 -10.92 -26.05 19.43
C ASP A 332 -9.75 -26.74 18.70
N TYR A 333 -9.85 -27.04 17.40
CA TYR A 333 -8.79 -27.73 16.64
C TYR A 333 -8.99 -27.68 15.11
N ALA A 334 -7.89 -27.72 14.34
CA ALA A 334 -7.94 -27.93 12.90
C ALA A 334 -7.99 -29.42 12.50
N LEU A 335 -8.82 -29.77 11.52
CA LEU A 335 -8.86 -31.07 10.86
C LEU A 335 -8.24 -30.95 9.46
N ILE A 336 -7.01 -31.43 9.29
CA ILE A 336 -6.34 -31.45 7.98
C ILE A 336 -6.65 -32.79 7.30
N THR A 337 -7.28 -32.79 6.12
CA THR A 337 -7.92 -34.00 5.56
C THR A 337 -7.08 -34.77 4.53
N ASP A 338 -6.05 -34.17 3.95
CA ASP A 338 -5.33 -34.74 2.79
C ASP A 338 -3.79 -34.59 2.83
N PHE A 339 -3.22 -34.31 4.01
CA PHE A 339 -1.81 -34.03 4.18
C PHE A 339 -0.84 -35.06 3.56
N ASN A 340 -0.09 -34.63 2.55
CA ASN A 340 1.00 -35.34 1.91
C ASN A 340 2.36 -34.90 2.46
N SER A 341 3.01 -35.75 3.27
CA SER A 341 4.30 -35.42 3.91
C SER A 341 5.48 -35.19 2.95
N ASP A 342 5.35 -35.56 1.67
CA ASP A 342 6.39 -35.35 0.66
C ASP A 342 6.24 -33.99 -0.06
N GLU A 343 5.08 -33.34 0.03
CA GLU A 343 4.74 -32.11 -0.69
C GLU A 343 4.34 -30.97 0.27
N ASP A 344 3.58 -31.28 1.33
CA ASP A 344 2.92 -30.31 2.21
C ASP A 344 3.72 -29.99 3.46
N THR A 345 3.40 -28.84 4.05
CA THR A 345 3.99 -28.34 5.28
C THR A 345 2.94 -27.83 6.26
N ILE A 346 3.22 -27.99 7.56
CA ILE A 346 2.46 -27.40 8.66
C ILE A 346 3.37 -26.41 9.37
N ARG A 347 2.88 -25.18 9.54
CA ARG A 347 3.57 -24.12 10.28
C ARG A 347 2.98 -23.95 11.68
N LEU A 348 3.85 -24.01 12.68
CA LEU A 348 3.52 -23.88 14.09
C LEU A 348 4.26 -22.70 14.73
N ASN A 349 3.69 -22.17 15.82
CA ASN A 349 4.34 -21.17 16.66
C ASN A 349 5.28 -21.83 17.69
N GLY A 350 6.33 -21.14 18.16
CA GLY A 350 7.14 -21.62 19.29
C GLY A 350 8.03 -22.83 19.00
N ARG A 351 8.57 -23.47 20.06
CA ARG A 351 9.62 -24.47 19.92
C ARG A 351 9.07 -25.82 19.57
N ARG A 352 9.85 -26.60 18.80
CA ARG A 352 9.53 -28.00 18.50
C ARG A 352 9.31 -28.85 19.77
N SER A 353 9.98 -28.52 20.87
CA SER A 353 9.79 -29.15 22.19
C SER A 353 8.44 -28.91 22.82
N ASP A 354 7.68 -27.93 22.33
CA ASP A 354 6.39 -27.53 22.89
C ASP A 354 5.28 -28.40 22.30
N TYR A 355 5.58 -29.19 21.26
CA TYR A 355 4.60 -30.01 20.55
C TYR A 355 4.88 -31.51 20.64
N TYR A 356 3.83 -32.31 20.54
CA TYR A 356 3.96 -33.75 20.34
C TYR A 356 2.80 -34.36 19.55
N LEU A 357 3.09 -35.53 18.96
CA LEU A 357 2.12 -36.30 18.21
C LEU A 357 1.59 -37.47 19.03
N ALA A 358 0.30 -37.76 18.90
CA ALA A 358 -0.39 -38.90 19.49
C ALA A 358 -1.45 -39.45 18.52
N THR A 359 -2.08 -40.57 18.88
CA THR A 359 -3.28 -41.04 18.16
C THR A 359 -4.46 -40.15 18.49
N SER A 360 -5.30 -39.87 17.50
CA SER A 360 -6.55 -39.14 17.72
C SER A 360 -7.42 -39.75 18.83
N PRO A 361 -7.99 -38.93 19.73
CA PRO A 361 -8.90 -39.38 20.79
C PRO A 361 -10.13 -40.16 20.26
N GLU A 362 -10.64 -41.07 21.07
CA GLU A 362 -11.88 -41.79 20.76
C GLU A 362 -13.07 -40.81 20.70
N GLY A 363 -13.79 -40.81 19.58
CA GLY A 363 -14.94 -39.92 19.34
C GLY A 363 -14.64 -38.72 18.44
N LEU A 364 -13.37 -38.46 18.12
CA LEU A 364 -12.95 -37.47 17.12
C LEU A 364 -12.58 -38.14 15.79
N SER A 365 -12.33 -37.32 14.76
CA SER A 365 -11.86 -37.76 13.45
C SER A 365 -10.59 -38.60 13.55
N THR A 366 -10.47 -39.66 12.73
CA THR A 366 -9.28 -40.52 12.73
C THR A 366 -8.09 -39.80 12.14
N GLY A 367 -6.91 -39.89 12.75
CA GLY A 367 -5.68 -39.26 12.26
C GLY A 367 -4.59 -39.25 13.32
N THR A 368 -3.53 -38.48 13.03
CA THR A 368 -2.48 -38.14 14.00
C THR A 368 -2.89 -36.85 14.72
N ALA A 369 -3.03 -36.89 16.03
CA ALA A 369 -3.32 -35.70 16.82
C ALA A 369 -2.01 -34.96 17.17
N LEU A 370 -1.98 -33.65 16.91
CA LEU A 370 -0.92 -32.73 17.27
C LEU A 370 -1.34 -31.95 18.52
N TYR A 371 -0.53 -32.04 19.58
CA TYR A 371 -0.78 -31.35 20.84
C TYR A 371 0.26 -30.27 21.11
N TYR A 372 -0.19 -29.15 21.70
CA TYR A 372 0.66 -28.13 22.31
C TYR A 372 0.72 -28.31 23.83
N ARG A 373 1.92 -28.26 24.40
CA ARG A 373 2.16 -28.43 25.84
C ARG A 373 1.97 -27.11 26.55
N GLN A 374 0.95 -27.03 27.41
CA GLN A 374 0.77 -25.86 28.27
C GLN A 374 1.41 -26.05 29.65
N GLN A 375 2.18 -25.06 30.09
CA GLN A 375 2.81 -25.11 31.40
C GLN A 375 1.76 -24.89 32.51
N GLY A 376 1.49 -25.92 33.31
CA GLY A 376 0.59 -25.82 34.45
C GLY A 376 -0.90 -25.97 34.13
N ALA A 377 -1.23 -26.35 32.89
CA ALA A 377 -2.57 -26.65 32.41
C ALA A 377 -2.59 -28.01 31.68
N THR A 378 -3.75 -28.40 31.15
CA THR A 378 -3.90 -29.53 30.23
C THR A 378 -3.30 -29.22 28.86
N ASP A 379 -2.74 -30.23 28.20
CA ASP A 379 -2.21 -30.05 26.83
C ASP A 379 -3.38 -29.84 25.84
N GLU A 380 -3.21 -28.91 24.90
CA GLU A 380 -4.22 -28.50 23.92
C GLU A 380 -4.11 -29.32 22.63
N LEU A 381 -5.23 -29.76 22.06
CA LEU A 381 -5.25 -30.38 20.74
C LEU A 381 -5.28 -29.28 19.67
N VAL A 382 -4.18 -29.09 18.96
CA VAL A 382 -4.09 -28.06 17.91
C VAL A 382 -4.66 -28.58 16.59
N ALA A 383 -4.38 -29.84 16.25
CA ALA A 383 -4.89 -30.41 15.00
C ALA A 383 -5.04 -31.93 15.01
N ILE A 384 -5.90 -32.43 14.14
CA ILE A 384 -5.97 -33.82 13.70
C ILE A 384 -5.54 -33.87 12.24
N ILE A 385 -4.45 -34.57 11.96
CA ILE A 385 -3.84 -34.64 10.64
C ILE A 385 -4.12 -36.00 10.02
N GLN A 386 -4.85 -36.02 8.91
CA GLN A 386 -5.09 -37.20 8.09
C GLN A 386 -3.99 -37.29 7.05
N SER A 387 -3.04 -38.21 7.27
CA SER A 387 -1.97 -38.48 6.32
C SER A 387 -1.93 -39.97 5.97
N THR A 388 -1.45 -40.27 4.76
CA THR A 388 -1.24 -41.65 4.31
C THR A 388 0.06 -42.25 4.87
N THR A 389 0.96 -41.41 5.39
CA THR A 389 2.23 -41.80 6.01
C THR A 389 2.21 -41.52 7.52
N ALA A 390 3.10 -42.18 8.25
CA ALA A 390 3.25 -41.92 9.68
C ALA A 390 4.06 -40.64 9.90
N LEU A 391 3.50 -39.70 10.68
CA LEU A 391 4.13 -38.41 10.93
C LEU A 391 5.12 -38.44 12.10
N ASN A 392 6.13 -37.59 12.02
CA ASN A 392 7.17 -37.40 13.02
C ASN A 392 7.44 -35.89 13.16
N ILE A 393 7.30 -35.38 14.39
CA ILE A 393 7.44 -33.96 14.71
C ILE A 393 8.83 -33.40 14.41
N ASN A 394 9.84 -34.23 14.10
CA ASN A 394 11.21 -33.80 13.79
C ASN A 394 11.52 -33.69 12.29
N GLU A 395 10.57 -34.04 11.43
CA GLU A 395 10.77 -33.93 9.99
C GLU A 395 10.56 -32.48 9.50
N ALA A 396 10.99 -32.20 8.27
CA ALA A 396 11.00 -30.87 7.67
C ALA A 396 9.61 -30.31 7.37
N TYR A 397 8.61 -31.17 7.15
CA TYR A 397 7.22 -30.74 6.92
C TYR A 397 6.55 -30.14 8.16
N PHE A 398 7.16 -30.23 9.34
CA PHE A 398 6.80 -29.35 10.47
C PHE A 398 7.82 -28.22 10.57
N SER A 399 7.36 -27.03 10.19
CA SER A 399 8.09 -25.78 10.35
C SER A 399 7.64 -25.08 11.63
N PHE A 400 8.58 -24.43 12.31
CA PHE A 400 8.35 -23.76 13.59
C PHE A 400 8.84 -22.33 13.49
N ASN A 401 7.93 -21.39 13.64
CA ASN A 401 8.22 -19.97 13.51
C ASN A 401 8.84 -19.42 14.81
N ASN A 402 9.96 -20.01 15.24
CA ASN A 402 10.65 -19.60 16.49
C ASN A 402 11.21 -18.18 16.45
N ASN A 403 11.48 -17.66 15.24
CA ASN A 403 12.24 -16.44 14.99
C ASN A 403 11.56 -15.51 13.94
N GLY A 404 10.29 -15.74 13.59
CA GLY A 404 9.61 -14.89 12.60
C GLY A 404 10.02 -15.08 11.14
N ALA A 405 10.85 -16.09 10.81
CA ALA A 405 11.46 -16.35 9.49
C ALA A 405 10.48 -16.31 8.30
N ASN A 406 9.21 -16.57 8.52
CA ASN A 406 8.18 -16.47 7.50
C ASN A 406 6.94 -15.83 8.09
N LEU A 407 6.64 -14.61 7.63
CA LEU A 407 5.51 -13.79 7.99
C LEU A 407 4.49 -13.81 6.85
N SER A 408 3.24 -14.08 7.18
CA SER A 408 2.13 -13.86 6.27
C SER A 408 1.42 -12.57 6.65
N LEU A 409 1.11 -11.72 5.67
CA LEU A 409 0.52 -10.38 5.87
C LEU A 409 -0.84 -10.33 6.55
N PHE A 410 -1.40 -11.50 6.86
CA PHE A 410 -2.69 -11.63 7.50
C PHE A 410 -2.63 -12.02 8.96
N GLU A 411 -1.42 -12.32 9.41
CA GLU A 411 -1.12 -12.47 10.81
C GLU A 411 -1.06 -11.10 11.49
N LEU A 412 -1.14 -10.01 10.71
CA LEU A 412 -1.21 -8.62 11.18
C LEU A 412 -2.49 -8.40 11.98
N ASP A 413 -2.33 -8.05 13.25
CA ASP A 413 -3.41 -7.99 14.23
C ASP A 413 -3.45 -6.70 15.06
N GLY A 414 -2.63 -5.73 14.70
CA GLY A 414 -2.45 -4.48 15.42
C GLY A 414 -1.27 -4.48 16.39
N SER A 415 -0.88 -5.65 16.91
CA SER A 415 0.27 -5.80 17.84
C SER A 415 1.58 -6.15 17.14
N ASN A 416 1.52 -6.63 15.90
CA ASN A 416 2.68 -6.99 15.08
C ASN A 416 2.67 -6.29 13.71
N GLY A 417 1.88 -5.22 13.60
CA GLY A 417 1.56 -4.50 12.37
C GLY A 417 0.07 -4.57 12.03
N PHE A 418 -0.34 -3.86 10.98
CA PHE A 418 -1.74 -3.66 10.61
C PHE A 418 -1.92 -3.43 9.11
N THR A 419 -3.18 -3.46 8.66
CA THR A 419 -3.56 -3.22 7.27
C THR A 419 -4.26 -1.87 7.12
N LEU A 420 -3.80 -1.06 6.16
CA LEU A 420 -4.43 0.17 5.68
C LEU A 420 -5.31 -0.13 4.46
N GLN A 421 -6.62 -0.02 4.61
CA GLN A 421 -7.58 -0.36 3.56
C GLN A 421 -8.04 0.87 2.78
N GLY A 422 -7.92 0.82 1.45
CA GLY A 422 -8.32 1.89 0.56
C GLY A 422 -9.84 2.01 0.34
N ASP A 423 -10.23 3.03 -0.43
CA ASP A 423 -11.59 3.21 -0.95
C ASP A 423 -11.60 2.78 -2.42
N PHE A 424 -12.56 1.97 -2.87
CA PHE A 424 -12.63 1.56 -4.29
C PHE A 424 -12.72 2.75 -5.25
N ARG A 425 -13.29 3.87 -4.79
CA ARG A 425 -13.35 5.12 -5.55
C ARG A 425 -12.00 5.82 -5.63
N PHE A 426 -11.03 5.46 -4.79
CA PHE A 426 -9.69 6.03 -4.72
C PHE A 426 -8.70 4.96 -4.25
N PRO A 427 -8.35 3.98 -5.11
CA PRO A 427 -7.57 2.81 -4.69
C PRO A 427 -6.26 3.23 -4.02
N SER A 428 -5.82 2.56 -2.95
CA SER A 428 -4.56 2.89 -2.26
C SER A 428 -3.40 1.95 -2.64
N GLY A 429 -2.23 2.12 -2.02
CA GLY A 429 -1.13 1.15 -2.11
C GLY A 429 -0.39 1.10 -3.44
N ARG A 430 -0.44 2.17 -4.24
CA ARG A 430 0.31 2.25 -5.51
C ARG A 430 1.80 2.54 -5.30
N SER A 431 2.10 3.40 -4.35
CA SER A 431 3.44 3.76 -3.88
C SER A 431 3.32 4.02 -2.38
N VAL A 432 4.34 3.65 -1.62
CA VAL A 432 4.37 3.82 -0.16
C VAL A 432 5.75 4.31 0.24
N SER A 433 5.82 5.10 1.30
CA SER A 433 7.08 5.53 1.92
C SER A 433 6.82 5.95 3.36
N SER A 434 7.86 5.95 4.20
CA SER A 434 7.84 6.81 5.39
C SER A 434 7.67 8.27 4.94
N ALA A 435 6.90 9.01 5.72
CA ALA A 435 6.77 10.45 5.59
C ALA A 435 7.75 11.19 6.51
N GLY A 436 8.40 10.50 7.46
CA GLY A 436 9.00 11.11 8.65
C GLY A 436 7.94 11.63 9.62
N ASP A 437 8.33 12.28 10.71
CA ASP A 437 7.38 12.96 11.60
C ASP A 437 6.90 14.28 10.98
N VAL A 438 5.76 14.25 10.28
CA VAL A 438 5.22 15.43 9.60
C VAL A 438 4.43 16.33 10.55
N ASN A 439 4.08 15.81 11.73
CA ASN A 439 3.14 16.45 12.65
C ASN A 439 3.79 16.89 13.98
N GLY A 440 5.04 16.49 14.23
CA GLY A 440 5.83 16.86 15.39
C GLY A 440 5.44 16.12 16.66
N ASP A 441 4.85 14.93 16.58
CA ASP A 441 4.48 14.14 17.75
C ASP A 441 5.53 13.10 18.16
N GLY A 442 6.64 13.02 17.41
CA GLY A 442 7.74 12.12 17.65
C GLY A 442 7.53 10.72 17.10
N PHE A 443 6.54 10.47 16.25
CA PHE A 443 6.41 9.17 15.59
C PHE A 443 6.60 9.35 14.10
N ASP A 444 7.26 8.39 13.45
CA ASP A 444 7.31 8.41 12.00
C ASP A 444 5.90 8.24 11.43
N ASP A 445 5.57 9.07 10.44
CA ASP A 445 4.30 9.02 9.74
C ASP A 445 4.46 8.25 8.41
N LEU A 446 3.33 7.88 7.80
CA LEU A 446 3.31 7.12 6.56
C LEU A 446 2.69 7.94 5.44
N ILE A 447 3.27 7.89 4.23
CA ILE A 447 2.63 8.40 3.02
C ILE A 447 2.28 7.27 2.04
N ILE A 448 1.00 7.22 1.65
CA ILE A 448 0.43 6.21 0.77
C ILE A 448 -0.13 6.90 -0.47
N GLY A 449 0.47 6.58 -1.62
CA GLY A 449 0.01 7.00 -2.93
C GLY A 449 -1.20 6.19 -3.39
N GLY A 450 -2.26 6.88 -3.79
CA GLY A 450 -3.46 6.27 -4.33
C GLY A 450 -3.62 6.44 -5.84
N GLY A 451 -4.68 5.83 -6.35
CA GLY A 451 -5.12 5.89 -7.74
C GLY A 451 -6.16 6.97 -7.97
N SER A 452 -6.37 7.29 -9.25
CA SER A 452 -7.45 8.17 -9.66
C SER A 452 -8.81 7.49 -9.50
N ASN A 453 -9.79 8.28 -9.09
CA ASN A 453 -11.17 7.92 -9.14
C ASN A 453 -11.59 7.61 -10.57
N ILE A 454 -12.16 6.42 -10.76
CA ILE A 454 -12.53 5.91 -12.08
C ILE A 454 -13.64 6.75 -12.74
N PHE A 455 -14.47 7.45 -11.95
CA PHE A 455 -15.58 8.29 -12.44
C PHE A 455 -15.20 9.76 -12.61
N THR A 456 -14.47 10.33 -11.64
CA THR A 456 -14.16 11.76 -11.63
C THR A 456 -12.77 12.07 -12.18
N GLY A 457 -11.82 11.13 -12.10
CA GLY A 457 -10.41 11.33 -12.43
C GLY A 457 -9.60 12.01 -11.31
N LEU A 458 -10.21 12.46 -10.21
CA LEU A 458 -9.48 13.03 -9.07
C LEU A 458 -8.70 11.92 -8.36
N SER A 459 -7.47 12.21 -7.95
CA SER A 459 -6.62 11.23 -7.26
C SER A 459 -6.39 11.64 -5.81
N ARG A 460 -6.13 10.67 -4.95
CA ARG A 460 -5.85 10.89 -3.53
C ARG A 460 -4.56 10.21 -3.13
N SER A 461 -3.81 10.90 -2.29
CA SER A 461 -2.80 10.28 -1.43
C SER A 461 -3.25 10.43 0.02
N TYR A 462 -2.64 9.68 0.90
CA TYR A 462 -2.99 9.62 2.31
C TYR A 462 -1.72 9.77 3.13
N VAL A 463 -1.77 10.61 4.16
CA VAL A 463 -0.77 10.60 5.24
C VAL A 463 -1.46 9.99 6.46
N VAL A 464 -0.85 8.99 7.08
CA VAL A 464 -1.34 8.33 8.30
C VAL A 464 -0.34 8.63 9.40
N PHE A 465 -0.82 9.16 10.52
CA PHE A 465 0.09 9.51 11.61
C PHE A 465 0.50 8.29 12.43
N GLY A 466 1.78 8.25 12.82
CA GLY A 466 2.31 7.33 13.82
C GLY A 466 1.68 7.56 15.19
N GLN A 467 1.80 6.58 16.09
CA GLN A 467 1.31 6.71 17.46
C GLN A 467 1.83 5.58 18.36
N ALA A 468 2.08 5.92 19.63
CA ALA A 468 2.42 4.97 20.69
C ALA A 468 1.35 3.88 20.98
N SER A 469 0.09 4.11 20.60
CA SER A 469 -0.97 3.12 20.84
C SER A 469 -1.09 2.14 19.69
N GLU A 470 -1.29 0.86 20.00
CA GLU A 470 -1.57 -0.17 19.01
C GLU A 470 -2.67 0.28 18.04
N PHE A 471 -2.37 0.18 16.75
CA PHE A 471 -3.33 0.40 15.69
C PHE A 471 -4.33 -0.76 15.67
N ASP A 472 -5.57 -0.48 15.25
CA ASP A 472 -6.49 -1.55 14.91
C ASP A 472 -5.88 -2.39 13.77
N ALA A 473 -6.06 -3.71 13.80
CA ALA A 473 -5.57 -4.63 12.77
C ALA A 473 -5.93 -4.21 11.33
N ASN A 474 -7.06 -3.51 11.17
CA ASN A 474 -7.57 -3.00 9.90
C ASN A 474 -8.03 -1.54 10.04
N VAL A 475 -7.26 -0.61 9.49
CA VAL A 475 -7.54 0.82 9.50
C VAL A 475 -8.11 1.23 8.15
N GLN A 476 -9.24 1.93 8.14
CA GLN A 476 -9.86 2.44 6.91
C GLN A 476 -9.27 3.81 6.55
N LEU A 477 -8.64 3.97 5.39
CA LEU A 477 -8.12 5.29 4.97
C LEU A 477 -9.22 6.35 4.80
N ALA A 478 -10.49 5.94 4.67
CA ALA A 478 -11.63 6.84 4.63
C ALA A 478 -11.97 7.48 5.99
N THR A 479 -11.39 7.01 7.10
CA THR A 479 -11.63 7.55 8.45
C THR A 479 -10.59 8.57 8.91
N LEU A 480 -9.64 8.94 8.05
CA LEU A 480 -8.67 10.00 8.34
C LEU A 480 -9.38 11.33 8.55
N ASP A 481 -9.09 12.00 9.67
CA ASP A 481 -9.83 13.18 10.12
C ASP A 481 -8.97 14.40 10.52
N GLY A 482 -7.66 14.29 10.33
CA GLY A 482 -6.67 15.31 10.69
C GLY A 482 -6.00 15.06 12.05
N THR A 483 -6.53 14.15 12.88
CA THR A 483 -5.92 13.75 14.15
C THR A 483 -5.19 12.42 14.09
N ASN A 484 -5.49 11.59 13.10
CA ASN A 484 -4.89 10.28 12.83
C ASN A 484 -4.28 10.21 11.43
N GLY A 485 -4.02 11.37 10.83
CA GLY A 485 -3.63 11.54 9.44
C GLY A 485 -4.66 12.31 8.61
N PHE A 486 -4.36 12.54 7.33
CA PHE A 486 -5.18 13.35 6.43
C PHE A 486 -5.13 12.87 4.98
N VAL A 487 -6.12 13.32 4.19
CA VAL A 487 -6.22 13.00 2.77
C VAL A 487 -5.67 14.16 1.95
N ILE A 488 -4.75 13.87 1.02
CA ILE A 488 -4.26 14.83 0.02
C ILE A 488 -5.07 14.67 -1.25
N GLU A 489 -5.75 15.74 -1.68
CA GLU A 489 -6.59 15.75 -2.87
C GLU A 489 -5.85 16.40 -4.06
N GLY A 490 -5.83 15.68 -5.19
CA GLY A 490 -5.32 16.21 -6.45
C GLY A 490 -6.15 17.38 -6.99
N ILE A 491 -5.52 18.22 -7.81
CA ILE A 491 -6.10 19.47 -8.32
C ILE A 491 -7.12 19.19 -9.44
N ASP A 492 -6.70 18.51 -10.51
CA ASP A 492 -7.52 18.29 -11.70
C ASP A 492 -7.91 16.81 -11.90
N ASN A 493 -8.98 16.61 -12.66
CA ASN A 493 -9.36 15.30 -13.15
C ASN A 493 -8.24 14.75 -14.06
N TYR A 494 -7.76 13.54 -13.75
CA TYR A 494 -6.68 12.82 -14.44
C TYR A 494 -5.26 13.37 -14.21
N ASP A 495 -5.02 14.10 -13.12
CA ASP A 495 -3.66 14.42 -12.69
C ASP A 495 -2.88 13.19 -12.21
N PHE A 496 -3.57 12.10 -11.82
CA PHE A 496 -2.94 10.91 -11.25
C PHE A 496 -1.97 11.28 -10.10
N SER A 497 -2.33 12.18 -9.19
CA SER A 497 -1.53 12.45 -7.99
C SER A 497 -1.43 11.20 -7.11
N GLY A 498 -0.24 10.93 -6.57
CA GLY A 498 0.02 9.72 -5.77
C GLY A 498 0.51 8.52 -6.57
N VAL A 499 1.00 8.73 -7.80
CA VAL A 499 1.74 7.68 -8.55
C VAL A 499 3.08 7.37 -7.89
N LEU A 500 3.70 8.41 -7.33
CA LEU A 500 4.96 8.36 -6.61
C LEU A 500 4.78 9.20 -5.35
N VAL A 501 5.19 8.65 -4.21
CA VAL A 501 5.24 9.37 -2.93
C VAL A 501 6.58 9.05 -2.28
N SER A 502 7.10 9.99 -1.51
CA SER A 502 8.34 9.86 -0.74
C SER A 502 8.35 10.96 0.32
N SER A 503 9.08 10.78 1.42
CA SER A 503 9.48 11.91 2.26
C SER A 503 10.34 12.89 1.43
N ALA A 504 10.22 14.17 1.73
CA ALA A 504 11.13 15.20 1.24
C ALA A 504 12.26 15.47 2.26
N GLY A 505 12.16 14.96 3.48
CA GLY A 505 12.94 15.45 4.62
C GLY A 505 12.45 16.82 5.10
N ASP A 506 13.17 17.48 6.00
CA ASP A 506 12.89 18.85 6.43
C ASP A 506 13.55 19.85 5.47
N ILE A 507 12.88 20.10 4.33
CA ILE A 507 13.44 20.95 3.28
C ILE A 507 13.35 22.44 3.63
N ASN A 508 12.61 22.78 4.69
CA ASN A 508 12.32 24.14 5.08
C ASN A 508 12.93 24.51 6.45
N GLY A 509 13.54 23.56 7.15
CA GLY A 509 14.29 23.73 8.39
C GLY A 509 13.41 24.12 9.58
N ASP A 510 12.14 23.71 9.61
CA ASP A 510 11.24 23.97 10.73
C ASP A 510 11.17 22.84 11.75
N GLY A 511 11.89 21.74 11.51
CA GLY A 511 11.98 20.56 12.36
C GLY A 511 10.87 19.54 12.13
N PHE A 512 10.08 19.68 11.05
CA PHE A 512 9.07 18.69 10.67
C PHE A 512 9.40 18.11 9.31
N ALA A 513 9.16 16.82 9.13
CA ALA A 513 9.35 16.20 7.84
C ALA A 513 8.30 16.71 6.82
N ASP A 514 8.75 16.97 5.60
CA ASP A 514 7.91 17.36 4.48
C ASP A 514 7.67 16.15 3.55
N VAL A 515 6.63 16.22 2.70
CA VAL A 515 6.29 15.08 1.81
C VAL A 515 6.21 15.46 0.34
N LEU A 516 6.65 14.53 -0.52
CA LEU A 516 6.62 14.64 -1.97
C LEU A 516 5.46 13.85 -2.59
N ILE A 517 4.74 14.49 -3.50
CA ILE A 517 3.65 13.86 -4.27
C ILE A 517 3.90 14.05 -5.76
N GLY A 518 4.25 12.96 -6.44
CA GLY A 518 4.39 12.90 -7.89
C GLY A 518 3.05 12.65 -8.59
N THR A 519 2.83 13.38 -9.68
CA THR A 519 1.69 13.18 -10.59
C THR A 519 2.15 12.48 -11.87
N SER A 520 1.23 11.85 -12.61
CA SER A 520 1.53 11.28 -13.94
C SER A 520 0.61 11.80 -15.05
N GLY A 521 -0.12 12.89 -14.78
CA GLY A 521 -1.20 13.39 -15.61
C GLY A 521 -0.88 14.63 -16.44
N SER A 522 -1.71 14.83 -17.48
CA SER A 522 -1.73 16.03 -18.31
C SER A 522 -2.91 16.90 -17.89
N SER A 523 -2.66 18.10 -17.37
CA SER A 523 -3.73 19.08 -17.11
C SER A 523 -4.52 19.37 -18.42
N ARG A 524 -5.84 19.48 -18.32
CA ARG A 524 -6.76 19.36 -19.46
C ARG A 524 -6.83 20.61 -20.37
N SER A 525 -6.86 20.33 -21.67
CA SER A 525 -7.49 21.02 -22.82
C SER A 525 -7.71 22.55 -22.81
N GLY A 526 -6.85 23.27 -23.53
CA GLY A 526 -7.30 24.38 -24.38
C GLY A 526 -7.67 23.88 -25.78
N PHE A 527 -8.50 24.59 -26.53
CA PHE A 527 -8.50 24.44 -27.99
C PHE A 527 -7.72 25.62 -28.55
N ASP A 528 -6.83 25.38 -29.51
CA ASP A 528 -6.28 26.49 -30.27
C ASP A 528 -7.40 27.17 -31.08
N ASN A 529 -7.09 28.33 -31.67
CA ASN A 529 -8.03 29.06 -32.53
C ASN A 529 -8.47 28.28 -33.78
N TYR A 530 -7.96 27.05 -34.00
CA TYR A 530 -8.27 26.16 -35.12
C TYR A 530 -9.08 24.92 -34.69
N GLY A 531 -9.43 24.78 -33.41
CA GLY A 531 -10.19 23.65 -32.89
C GLY A 531 -9.36 22.38 -32.66
N THR A 532 -8.03 22.50 -32.63
CA THR A 532 -7.09 21.44 -32.23
C THR A 532 -7.01 21.40 -30.70
N ARG A 533 -7.08 20.21 -30.09
CA ARG A 533 -6.86 20.06 -28.65
C ARG A 533 -5.41 20.42 -28.29
N ILE A 534 -5.23 21.33 -27.35
CA ILE A 534 -3.97 21.69 -26.67
C ILE A 534 -4.00 21.01 -25.30
N TYR A 535 -3.09 20.07 -25.04
CA TYR A 535 -2.84 19.59 -23.69
C TYR A 535 -1.90 20.59 -23.00
N ASN A 536 -2.22 21.06 -21.79
CA ASN A 536 -1.22 21.75 -20.97
C ASN A 536 -0.34 20.65 -20.36
N SER A 537 0.70 20.28 -21.10
CA SER A 537 1.63 19.22 -20.73
C SER A 537 2.65 19.77 -19.74
N GLY A 538 2.46 19.48 -18.46
CA GLY A 538 3.50 19.59 -17.45
C GLY A 538 3.18 18.60 -16.36
N THR A 539 4.01 17.58 -16.18
CA THR A 539 3.92 16.79 -14.97
C THR A 539 4.32 17.66 -13.79
N GLN A 540 3.54 17.62 -12.72
CA GLN A 540 3.77 18.39 -11.52
C GLN A 540 4.22 17.47 -10.39
N ILE A 541 5.13 17.96 -9.56
CA ILE A 541 5.44 17.36 -8.27
C ILE A 541 5.01 18.38 -7.23
N TYR A 542 4.46 17.92 -6.12
CA TYR A 542 4.05 18.79 -5.04
C TYR A 542 4.89 18.47 -3.81
N VAL A 543 5.29 19.52 -3.10
CA VAL A 543 5.83 19.42 -1.75
C VAL A 543 4.77 19.96 -0.82
N VAL A 544 4.46 19.22 0.24
CA VAL A 544 3.59 19.65 1.33
C VAL A 544 4.45 19.74 2.58
N PHE A 545 4.38 20.88 3.26
CA PHE A 545 5.17 21.07 4.48
C PHE A 545 4.53 20.40 5.70
N GLY A 546 5.39 19.81 6.54
CA GLY A 546 5.06 19.38 7.90
C GLY A 546 4.65 20.56 8.77
N GLN A 547 3.94 20.29 9.87
CA GLN A 547 3.59 21.33 10.85
C GLN A 547 3.05 20.77 12.18
N ALA A 548 3.53 21.33 13.29
CA ALA A 548 3.01 21.07 14.65
C ALA A 548 1.55 21.49 14.91
N ALA A 549 0.94 22.31 14.04
CA ALA A 549 -0.44 22.78 14.26
C ALA A 549 -1.49 21.70 13.98
N GLY A 550 -1.07 20.52 13.49
CA GLY A 550 -1.93 19.47 12.98
C GLY A 550 -2.54 19.84 11.62
N PHE A 551 -3.16 18.85 10.97
CA PHE A 551 -3.72 18.99 9.64
C PHE A 551 -5.25 18.96 9.68
N ASP A 552 -5.90 19.64 8.74
CA ASP A 552 -7.31 19.37 8.45
C ASP A 552 -7.44 17.97 7.84
N ALA A 553 -8.60 17.33 7.97
CA ALA A 553 -8.87 16.01 7.37
C ALA A 553 -8.58 15.91 5.86
N ARG A 554 -8.56 17.05 5.16
CA ARG A 554 -8.32 17.15 3.72
C ARG A 554 -7.42 18.32 3.40
N LEU A 555 -6.36 18.06 2.64
CA LEU A 555 -5.48 19.06 2.04
C LEU A 555 -5.69 19.08 0.52
N ASP A 556 -6.11 20.21 -0.02
CA ASP A 556 -6.22 20.43 -1.47
C ASP A 556 -4.90 21.01 -2.00
N LEU A 557 -4.23 20.29 -2.91
CA LEU A 557 -2.95 20.72 -3.49
C LEU A 557 -3.04 22.07 -4.23
N ALA A 558 -4.24 22.53 -4.61
CA ALA A 558 -4.44 23.85 -5.21
C ALA A 558 -4.25 25.00 -4.22
N THR A 559 -4.19 24.70 -2.92
CA THR A 559 -4.04 25.68 -1.84
C THR A 559 -2.59 25.93 -1.44
N LEU A 560 -1.63 25.23 -2.05
CA LEU A 560 -0.21 25.43 -1.80
C LEU A 560 0.23 26.83 -2.24
N ASP A 561 0.83 27.59 -1.33
CA ASP A 561 1.15 29.01 -1.54
C ASP A 561 2.62 29.39 -1.25
N GLY A 562 3.45 28.40 -0.93
CA GLY A 562 4.85 28.57 -0.54
C GLY A 562 5.07 28.64 0.97
N SER A 563 4.01 28.79 1.78
CA SER A 563 4.08 28.72 3.24
C SER A 563 3.62 27.39 3.84
N ASN A 564 2.87 26.61 3.07
CA ASN A 564 2.36 25.28 3.41
C ASN A 564 2.81 24.21 2.40
N GLY A 565 3.84 24.52 1.61
CA GLY A 565 4.31 23.72 0.48
C GLY A 565 4.17 24.46 -0.86
N PHE A 566 4.59 23.81 -1.95
CA PHE A 566 4.65 24.39 -3.29
C PHE A 566 4.59 23.34 -4.40
N ALA A 567 4.33 23.77 -5.63
CA ALA A 567 4.39 22.91 -6.81
C ALA A 567 5.73 23.07 -7.54
N ILE A 568 6.30 21.97 -8.01
CA ILE A 568 7.47 21.91 -8.89
C ILE A 568 6.99 21.63 -10.30
N GLU A 569 7.39 22.49 -11.23
CA GLU A 569 6.95 22.48 -12.63
C GLU A 569 8.15 22.22 -13.57
N GLY A 570 7.99 21.25 -14.48
CA GLY A 570 9.00 20.91 -15.47
C GLY A 570 8.88 21.66 -16.81
N LYS A 571 9.89 21.46 -17.67
CA LYS A 571 10.01 22.06 -19.00
C LYS A 571 8.78 21.80 -19.88
N ASN A 572 8.06 22.87 -20.26
CA ASN A 572 7.00 22.84 -21.28
C ASN A 572 7.61 22.51 -22.66
N VAL A 573 7.28 21.34 -23.23
CA VAL A 573 7.73 20.99 -24.59
C VAL A 573 6.74 21.55 -25.63
N ASP A 574 7.24 22.43 -26.50
CA ASP A 574 6.53 22.97 -27.67
C ASP A 574 5.79 21.88 -28.47
N ALA A 575 4.52 22.17 -28.83
CA ALA A 575 3.65 21.73 -29.95
C ALA A 575 3.78 20.34 -30.64
N ILE A 576 4.75 19.48 -30.34
CA ILE A 576 5.07 18.22 -31.02
C ILE A 576 5.17 16.98 -30.09
N GLY A 577 4.72 17.09 -28.83
CA GLY A 577 4.09 15.96 -28.14
C GLY A 577 4.98 14.89 -27.50
N SER A 578 6.21 15.20 -27.05
CA SER A 578 6.91 14.36 -26.07
C SER A 578 6.67 14.90 -24.66
N ILE A 579 6.16 14.06 -23.78
CA ILE A 579 5.80 14.38 -22.39
C ILE A 579 6.96 13.92 -21.50
N SER A 580 7.51 14.82 -20.68
CA SER A 580 8.49 14.47 -19.64
C SER A 580 7.75 13.99 -18.39
N PHE A 581 7.88 12.71 -18.04
CA PHE A 581 7.30 12.14 -16.81
C PHE A 581 8.42 12.01 -15.73
N PRO A 582 8.21 12.45 -14.48
CA PRO A 582 9.00 11.98 -13.36
C PRO A 582 8.70 10.49 -13.19
N LEU A 583 9.76 9.71 -13.17
CA LEU A 583 9.69 8.26 -12.99
C LEU A 583 10.07 7.85 -11.56
N SER A 584 10.74 8.75 -10.84
CA SER A 584 11.21 8.55 -9.48
C SER A 584 11.43 9.91 -8.83
N ILE A 585 11.04 10.02 -7.56
CA ILE A 585 11.26 11.18 -6.68
C ILE A 585 11.75 10.64 -5.34
N SER A 586 12.62 11.40 -4.68
CA SER A 586 13.15 11.08 -3.36
C SER A 586 13.65 12.37 -2.70
N ASN A 587 13.78 12.38 -1.38
CA ASN A 587 14.73 13.29 -0.74
C ASN A 587 16.16 12.98 -1.25
N ALA A 588 17.02 13.99 -1.23
CA ALA A 588 18.43 13.91 -1.57
C ALA A 588 19.34 14.03 -0.34
N GLY A 589 18.77 14.33 0.84
CA GLY A 589 19.53 14.75 2.02
C GLY A 589 20.14 16.15 1.83
N ASP A 590 21.00 16.60 2.73
CA ASP A 590 21.72 17.88 2.62
C ASP A 590 22.98 17.72 1.76
N VAL A 591 22.79 17.70 0.43
CA VAL A 591 23.91 17.50 -0.52
C VAL A 591 24.83 18.70 -0.61
N ASN A 592 24.40 19.86 -0.09
CA ASN A 592 25.09 21.14 -0.24
C ASN A 592 25.69 21.66 1.08
N GLY A 593 25.41 21.00 2.20
CA GLY A 593 25.93 21.29 3.54
C GLY A 593 25.33 22.55 4.16
N ASP A 594 24.17 23.01 3.69
CA ASP A 594 23.48 24.18 4.24
C ASP A 594 22.50 23.85 5.37
N GLY A 595 22.27 22.57 5.62
CA GLY A 595 21.52 22.02 6.76
C GLY A 595 20.02 21.96 6.52
N PHE A 596 19.60 21.94 5.26
CA PHE A 596 18.22 21.66 4.86
C PHE A 596 18.24 20.43 3.94
N ASP A 597 17.22 19.60 4.04
CA ASP A 597 17.10 18.49 3.11
C ASP A 597 16.83 19.02 1.69
N ASP A 598 17.45 18.34 0.71
CA ASP A 598 17.31 18.65 -0.70
C ASP A 598 16.39 17.59 -1.37
N ILE A 599 15.92 17.87 -2.59
CA ILE A 599 15.04 16.96 -3.35
C ILE A 599 15.74 16.50 -4.63
N ILE A 600 15.63 15.21 -4.98
CA ILE A 600 16.05 14.68 -6.27
C ILE A 600 14.87 14.14 -7.09
N ILE A 601 14.85 14.50 -8.38
CA ILE A 601 13.80 14.12 -9.33
C ILE A 601 14.43 13.47 -10.55
N GLY A 602 14.07 12.21 -10.81
CA GLY A 602 14.42 11.48 -12.03
C GLY A 602 13.35 11.63 -13.11
N THR A 603 13.71 12.16 -14.28
CA THR A 603 12.77 12.34 -15.41
C THR A 603 13.15 11.53 -16.64
N SER A 604 12.16 11.20 -17.47
CA SER A 604 12.39 10.65 -18.81
C SER A 604 11.99 11.64 -19.91
N ASP A 605 12.70 11.59 -21.04
CA ASP A 605 12.33 12.28 -22.31
C ASP A 605 12.37 13.83 -22.30
N ALA A 606 13.52 14.43 -21.99
CA ALA A 606 13.84 15.82 -22.31
C ALA A 606 14.26 15.95 -23.80
N ASN A 607 13.47 16.68 -24.61
CA ASN A 607 13.92 17.13 -25.94
C ASN A 607 14.87 18.33 -25.74
N LEU A 608 16.17 18.08 -25.83
CA LEU A 608 17.20 19.11 -25.81
C LEU A 608 17.62 19.43 -27.25
N TYR A 609 17.40 20.67 -27.70
CA TYR A 609 17.94 21.22 -28.96
C TYR A 609 17.60 20.44 -30.26
N GLY A 610 16.44 19.79 -30.33
CA GLY A 610 16.01 19.02 -31.49
C GLY A 610 16.57 17.60 -31.54
N GLN A 611 17.06 17.09 -30.40
CA GLN A 611 17.46 15.70 -30.20
C GLN A 611 16.40 14.97 -29.38
N THR A 612 15.84 13.90 -29.93
CA THR A 612 14.88 13.03 -29.25
C THR A 612 15.59 12.18 -28.19
N SER A 613 15.07 12.13 -26.95
CA SER A 613 15.42 11.17 -25.89
C SER A 613 16.71 11.39 -25.08
N ALA A 614 16.92 12.58 -24.53
CA ALA A 614 17.87 12.78 -23.42
C ALA A 614 17.11 12.73 -22.08
N ALA A 615 17.63 12.04 -21.07
CA ALA A 615 17.03 12.02 -19.73
C ALA A 615 17.86 12.93 -18.80
N GLU A 616 17.19 13.80 -18.03
CA GLU A 616 17.81 14.71 -17.05
C GLU A 616 17.27 14.39 -15.66
N SER A 617 18.12 14.52 -14.64
CA SER A 617 17.67 14.53 -13.24
C SER A 617 17.90 15.91 -12.66
N TYR A 618 17.10 16.28 -11.67
CA TYR A 618 17.12 17.61 -11.08
C TYR A 618 17.31 17.46 -9.58
N VAL A 619 18.22 18.25 -9.02
CA VAL A 619 18.39 18.41 -7.58
C VAL A 619 17.93 19.82 -7.23
N ILE A 620 17.07 19.94 -6.23
CA ILE A 620 16.53 21.22 -5.75
C ILE A 620 16.99 21.40 -4.32
N PHE A 621 17.56 22.56 -4.01
CA PHE A 621 18.03 22.82 -2.66
C PHE A 621 16.91 23.29 -1.72
N GLY A 622 16.91 22.74 -0.50
CA GLY A 622 16.11 23.21 0.64
C GLY A 622 16.51 24.63 1.06
N LYS A 623 15.66 25.27 1.86
CA LYS A 623 15.93 26.59 2.47
C LYS A 623 14.88 26.98 3.51
N GLU A 624 15.31 27.79 4.48
CA GLU A 624 14.48 28.28 5.59
C GLU A 624 13.17 28.98 5.19
N THR A 625 13.21 29.88 4.20
CA THR A 625 12.04 30.69 3.82
C THR A 625 12.02 31.09 2.36
N GLY A 626 10.84 31.52 1.90
CA GLY A 626 10.68 32.17 0.60
C GLY A 626 10.58 31.18 -0.56
N PHE A 627 10.04 29.99 -0.31
CA PHE A 627 9.46 29.19 -1.39
C PHE A 627 8.32 29.97 -2.02
N ASP A 628 8.35 30.09 -3.34
CA ASP A 628 7.19 30.55 -4.09
C ASP A 628 6.22 29.38 -4.20
N ALA A 629 4.92 29.65 -4.36
CA ALA A 629 3.90 28.62 -4.60
C ALA A 629 4.23 27.69 -5.79
N ARG A 630 5.13 28.12 -6.70
CA ARG A 630 5.59 27.38 -7.87
C ARG A 630 7.09 27.55 -8.06
N LEU A 631 7.80 26.43 -8.23
CA LEU A 631 9.20 26.36 -8.62
C LEU A 631 9.30 25.80 -10.05
N ASP A 632 9.90 26.56 -10.96
CA ASP A 632 10.18 26.12 -12.33
C ASP A 632 11.59 25.52 -12.40
N LEU A 633 11.71 24.26 -12.84
CA LEU A 633 12.98 23.56 -12.99
C LEU A 633 13.95 24.25 -13.98
N GLU A 634 13.47 25.13 -14.86
CA GLU A 634 14.33 25.94 -15.74
C GLU A 634 15.09 27.05 -14.99
N THR A 635 14.69 27.34 -13.76
CA THR A 635 15.29 28.40 -12.92
C THR A 635 16.45 27.90 -12.06
N LEU A 636 16.77 26.60 -12.10
CA LEU A 636 17.92 26.05 -11.40
C LEU A 636 19.21 26.66 -11.97
N ASP A 637 20.05 27.22 -11.11
CA ASP A 637 21.26 27.96 -11.50
C ASP A 637 22.54 27.51 -10.80
N GLY A 638 22.47 26.48 -9.96
CA GLY A 638 23.57 25.98 -9.12
C GLY A 638 23.55 26.53 -7.70
N SER A 639 22.77 27.58 -7.42
CA SER A 639 22.57 28.13 -6.06
C SER A 639 21.25 27.75 -5.41
N ASN A 640 20.27 27.31 -6.20
CA ASN A 640 18.95 26.83 -5.77
C ASN A 640 18.69 25.38 -6.22
N GLY A 641 19.75 24.67 -6.60
CA GLY A 641 19.71 23.35 -7.21
C GLY A 641 20.43 23.31 -8.57
N PHE A 642 20.53 22.12 -9.15
CA PHE A 642 21.27 21.88 -10.39
C PHE A 642 20.67 20.72 -11.21
N VAL A 643 21.10 20.62 -12.47
CA VAL A 643 20.68 19.56 -13.40
C VAL A 643 21.80 18.55 -13.60
N LEU A 644 21.47 17.27 -13.47
CA LEU A 644 22.36 16.15 -13.78
C LEU A 644 22.12 15.67 -15.22
N GLN A 645 23.18 15.71 -16.01
CA GLN A 645 23.15 15.33 -17.42
C GLN A 645 23.80 13.97 -17.63
N GLY A 646 23.05 13.05 -18.26
CA GLY A 646 23.56 11.73 -18.64
C GLY A 646 24.51 11.75 -19.86
N ILE A 647 25.28 10.67 -20.02
CA ILE A 647 26.29 10.51 -21.09
C ILE A 647 25.65 10.06 -22.44
N ASP A 648 25.39 11.02 -23.33
CA ASP A 648 25.39 10.95 -24.83
C ASP A 648 24.47 9.94 -25.60
N LEU A 649 23.35 10.47 -26.13
CA LEU A 649 22.91 10.63 -27.56
C LEU A 649 22.99 9.48 -28.60
N SER A 650 22.69 8.21 -28.27
CA SER A 650 22.52 7.15 -29.31
C SER A 650 21.16 6.44 -29.38
N GLY A 651 20.13 6.97 -28.71
CA GLY A 651 18.73 6.64 -29.02
C GLY A 651 18.06 5.59 -28.13
N TYR A 652 18.61 5.31 -26.95
CA TYR A 652 17.93 4.54 -25.89
C TYR A 652 18.28 5.10 -24.51
N SER A 653 17.45 6.00 -23.98
CA SER A 653 17.51 6.42 -22.57
C SER A 653 16.15 6.19 -21.91
N ALA A 654 15.85 4.92 -21.63
CA ALA A 654 15.73 4.32 -20.30
C ALA A 654 15.27 5.15 -19.09
N ALA A 655 14.42 4.54 -18.26
CA ALA A 655 13.91 5.06 -17.01
C ALA A 655 15.04 5.45 -16.03
N ILE A 656 14.88 6.60 -15.38
CA ILE A 656 15.75 7.06 -14.30
C ILE A 656 15.09 6.73 -12.95
N SER A 657 15.77 5.90 -12.15
CA SER A 657 15.52 5.77 -10.71
C SER A 657 16.49 6.69 -9.97
N VAL A 658 16.01 7.39 -8.94
CA VAL A 658 16.83 8.27 -8.09
C VAL A 658 16.61 7.94 -6.62
N SER A 659 17.61 8.22 -5.79
CA SER A 659 17.55 8.12 -4.34
C SER A 659 18.67 8.98 -3.74
N ASN A 660 18.55 9.37 -2.47
CA ASN A 660 19.73 9.68 -1.66
C ASN A 660 20.59 8.41 -1.50
N THR A 661 21.82 8.57 -1.04
CA THR A 661 22.67 7.46 -0.59
C THR A 661 23.23 7.66 0.80
N GLY A 662 22.84 8.73 1.51
CA GLY A 662 23.52 9.15 2.72
C GLY A 662 24.99 9.51 2.47
N ASP A 663 25.81 9.50 3.52
CA ASP A 663 27.24 9.83 3.44
C ASP A 663 28.08 8.57 3.16
N VAL A 664 28.22 8.22 1.88
CA VAL A 664 28.96 7.01 1.47
C VAL A 664 30.47 7.20 1.52
N ASN A 665 30.93 8.45 1.64
CA ASN A 665 32.34 8.82 1.49
C ASN A 665 32.99 9.32 2.80
N GLY A 666 32.18 9.55 3.84
CA GLY A 666 32.57 9.97 5.18
C GLY A 666 33.00 11.44 5.27
N ASP A 667 32.48 12.32 4.41
CA ASP A 667 32.75 13.75 4.48
C ASP A 667 31.65 14.57 5.20
N GLY A 668 30.63 13.87 5.70
CA GLY A 668 29.54 14.38 6.51
C GLY A 668 28.41 15.00 5.69
N LEU A 669 28.43 14.89 4.36
CA LEU A 669 27.41 15.40 3.46
C LEU A 669 26.66 14.24 2.81
N ASP A 670 25.37 14.46 2.54
CA ASP A 670 24.60 13.46 1.82
C ASP A 670 25.03 13.39 0.34
N ASP A 671 25.09 12.17 -0.16
CA ASP A 671 25.38 11.84 -1.54
C ASP A 671 24.09 11.36 -2.25
N ILE A 672 24.11 11.32 -3.58
CA ILE A 672 22.94 10.91 -4.39
C ILE A 672 23.29 9.86 -5.43
N ILE A 673 22.31 9.02 -5.77
CA ILE A 673 22.45 7.99 -6.80
C ILE A 673 21.39 8.13 -7.90
N ILE A 674 21.83 7.87 -9.14
CA ILE A 674 21.00 7.84 -10.33
C ILE A 674 21.21 6.53 -11.07
N GLY A 675 20.15 5.74 -11.25
CA GLY A 675 20.15 4.54 -12.08
C GLY A 675 19.80 4.86 -13.54
N ALA A 676 20.61 4.37 -14.49
CA ALA A 676 20.42 4.59 -15.92
C ALA A 676 20.33 3.27 -16.71
N SER A 677 19.10 2.80 -16.93
CA SER A 677 18.83 1.49 -17.58
C SER A 677 19.37 1.35 -19.02
N GLY A 678 19.67 2.44 -19.72
CA GLY A 678 20.07 2.42 -21.14
C GLY A 678 21.52 2.05 -21.35
N ARG A 679 22.36 2.30 -20.34
CA ARG A 679 23.76 1.88 -20.29
C ARG A 679 24.02 0.76 -19.29
N GLN A 680 22.99 0.38 -18.52
CA GLN A 680 23.10 -0.52 -17.39
C GLN A 680 24.13 -0.04 -16.34
N GLU A 681 24.20 1.27 -16.13
CA GLU A 681 25.12 1.93 -15.20
C GLU A 681 24.31 2.70 -14.14
N SER A 682 24.86 2.82 -12.94
CA SER A 682 24.39 3.77 -11.92
C SER A 682 25.50 4.77 -11.58
N TYR A 683 25.13 5.98 -11.24
CA TYR A 683 26.05 7.09 -10.97
C TYR A 683 25.83 7.60 -9.55
N VAL A 684 26.86 7.59 -8.73
CA VAL A 684 26.88 8.22 -7.40
C VAL A 684 27.58 9.55 -7.53
N ILE A 685 27.00 10.62 -6.98
CA ILE A 685 27.53 11.98 -7.01
C ILE A 685 27.70 12.45 -5.58
N PHE A 686 28.90 12.93 -5.26
CA PHE A 686 29.20 13.38 -3.90
C PHE A 686 28.66 14.79 -3.61
N GLY A 687 28.15 14.96 -2.39
CA GLY A 687 27.80 16.24 -1.79
C GLY A 687 29.00 17.18 -1.72
N LYS A 688 28.74 18.50 -1.69
CA LYS A 688 29.80 19.50 -1.46
C LYS A 688 29.27 20.87 -1.06
N THR A 689 30.03 21.52 -0.18
CA THR A 689 29.79 22.92 0.26
C THR A 689 30.30 24.00 -0.69
N THR A 690 31.05 23.65 -1.74
CA THR A 690 31.63 24.64 -2.68
C THR A 690 30.67 25.11 -3.78
N GLY A 691 29.41 24.66 -3.72
CA GLY A 691 28.39 24.93 -4.72
C GLY A 691 28.51 24.06 -5.96
N PHE A 692 27.39 23.81 -6.61
CA PHE A 692 27.31 23.01 -7.85
C PHE A 692 27.26 23.91 -9.08
N ASP A 693 27.82 23.41 -10.19
CA ASP A 693 27.56 24.04 -11.48
C ASP A 693 26.08 23.83 -11.84
N THR A 694 25.48 24.78 -12.55
CA THR A 694 24.08 24.68 -13.00
C THR A 694 23.76 23.36 -13.70
N ARG A 695 24.75 22.78 -14.39
CA ARG A 695 24.65 21.48 -15.04
C ARG A 695 25.89 20.65 -14.70
N VAL A 696 25.67 19.49 -14.11
CA VAL A 696 26.71 18.51 -13.73
C VAL A 696 26.67 17.36 -14.73
N ASP A 697 27.80 17.10 -15.39
CA ASP A 697 27.95 16.01 -16.35
C ASP A 697 28.49 14.75 -15.66
N VAL A 698 27.69 13.69 -15.60
CA VAL A 698 28.07 12.43 -14.94
C VAL A 698 29.22 11.70 -15.66
N ALA A 699 29.59 12.11 -16.88
CA ALA A 699 30.81 11.64 -17.54
C ALA A 699 32.10 12.11 -16.86
N THR A 700 32.00 13.11 -15.98
CA THR A 700 33.15 13.72 -15.30
C THR A 700 33.45 13.11 -13.94
N LEU A 701 32.70 12.08 -13.53
CA LEU A 701 32.95 11.35 -12.29
C LEU A 701 34.31 10.67 -12.32
N ASP A 702 35.16 10.95 -11.33
CA ASP A 702 36.56 10.51 -11.28
C ASP A 702 36.97 9.84 -9.96
N GLY A 703 36.03 9.62 -9.06
CA GLY A 703 36.25 9.08 -7.72
C GLY A 703 36.43 10.14 -6.64
N SER A 704 36.65 11.41 -7.00
CA SER A 704 36.73 12.53 -6.06
C SER A 704 35.46 13.40 -6.00
N ASN A 705 34.58 13.27 -7.00
CA ASN A 705 33.31 13.97 -7.14
C ASN A 705 32.13 12.99 -7.33
N GLY A 706 32.35 11.72 -7.01
CA GLY A 706 31.45 10.60 -7.26
C GLY A 706 32.07 9.54 -8.17
N PHE A 707 31.32 8.47 -8.45
CA PHE A 707 31.79 7.30 -9.19
C PHE A 707 30.65 6.61 -9.96
N VAL A 708 31.02 5.72 -10.89
CA VAL A 708 30.07 4.88 -11.64
C VAL A 708 30.06 3.47 -11.06
N VAL A 709 28.88 2.90 -10.83
CA VAL A 709 28.68 1.48 -10.54
C VAL A 709 28.38 0.77 -11.86
N ASP A 710 29.24 -0.18 -12.22
CA ASP A 710 29.16 -0.93 -13.49
C ASP A 710 28.56 -2.32 -13.23
N GLY A 711 27.37 -2.60 -13.80
CA GLY A 711 26.72 -3.91 -13.68
C GLY A 711 27.40 -4.97 -14.57
N ILE A 712 27.36 -6.24 -14.16
CA ILE A 712 27.90 -7.34 -14.99
C ILE A 712 27.07 -7.44 -16.27
N ASN A 713 27.64 -6.96 -17.38
CA ASN A 713 27.00 -6.84 -18.70
C ASN A 713 26.23 -8.11 -19.11
N ILE A 714 24.90 -8.01 -19.10
CA ILE A 714 24.00 -9.08 -19.51
C ILE A 714 23.03 -8.53 -20.56
N SER A 715 23.11 -9.19 -21.71
CA SER A 715 22.37 -8.97 -22.97
C SER A 715 21.18 -8.01 -22.91
N ASN A 716 21.27 -6.88 -23.64
CA ASN A 716 20.25 -6.07 -24.35
C ASN A 716 18.77 -6.01 -23.87
N ASP A 717 18.42 -6.51 -22.70
CA ASP A 717 17.05 -6.49 -22.20
C ASP A 717 16.87 -5.17 -21.46
N SER A 718 15.91 -4.39 -21.93
CA SER A 718 15.61 -3.03 -21.48
C SER A 718 14.87 -3.06 -20.14
N THR A 719 15.43 -3.71 -19.12
CA THR A 719 14.83 -3.80 -17.78
C THR A 719 15.25 -2.59 -16.93
N ASN A 720 14.32 -2.09 -16.11
CA ASN A 720 14.52 -0.89 -15.30
C ASN A 720 15.52 -1.16 -14.18
N ILE A 721 16.64 -0.43 -14.16
CA ILE A 721 17.52 -0.35 -12.98
C ILE A 721 16.79 0.48 -11.93
N SER A 722 16.63 -0.06 -10.74
CA SER A 722 16.24 0.67 -9.53
C SER A 722 17.45 0.84 -8.62
N VAL A 723 17.53 1.98 -7.94
CA VAL A 723 18.57 2.32 -6.98
C VAL A 723 17.92 2.81 -5.70
N SER A 724 18.55 2.55 -4.56
CA SER A 724 18.13 3.01 -3.25
C SER A 724 19.36 3.19 -2.35
N ASN A 725 19.23 3.99 -1.30
CA ASN A 725 20.08 3.88 -0.13
C ASN A 725 19.89 2.48 0.51
N ALA A 726 20.97 1.89 1.02
CA ALA A 726 20.96 0.67 1.80
C ALA A 726 21.03 0.92 3.32
N GLY A 727 21.40 2.13 3.75
CA GLY A 727 21.80 2.43 5.12
C GLY A 727 23.17 1.84 5.45
N ASP A 728 23.57 1.89 6.71
CA ASP A 728 24.81 1.25 7.19
C ASP A 728 24.57 -0.23 7.50
N VAL A 729 24.52 -1.06 6.44
CA VAL A 729 24.20 -2.49 6.59
C VAL A 729 25.33 -3.28 7.23
N ASN A 730 26.54 -2.72 7.26
CA ASN A 730 27.75 -3.39 7.73
C ASN A 730 28.28 -2.85 9.08
N GLY A 731 27.72 -1.74 9.56
CA GLY A 731 27.97 -1.10 10.86
C GLY A 731 29.33 -0.44 10.97
N ASP A 732 29.87 0.08 9.86
CA ASP A 732 31.13 0.83 9.86
C ASP A 732 30.95 2.35 10.01
N GLY A 733 29.71 2.80 10.15
CA GLY A 733 29.31 4.19 10.34
C GLY A 733 29.19 4.97 9.04
N LEU A 734 29.15 4.30 7.88
CA LEU A 734 28.95 4.94 6.58
C LEU A 734 27.74 4.33 5.89
N ASP A 735 27.01 5.15 5.14
CA ASP A 735 25.90 4.64 4.36
C ASP A 735 26.40 3.80 3.17
N ASP A 736 25.64 2.77 2.86
CA ASP A 736 25.88 1.85 1.75
C ASP A 736 24.84 2.07 0.64
N ILE A 737 25.11 1.55 -0.56
CA ILE A 737 24.19 1.70 -1.71
C ILE A 737 23.72 0.34 -2.20
N ILE A 738 22.48 0.29 -2.67
CA ILE A 738 21.92 -0.90 -3.33
C ILE A 738 21.44 -0.58 -4.75
N VAL A 739 21.85 -1.44 -5.70
CA VAL A 739 21.52 -1.32 -7.12
C VAL A 739 20.91 -2.61 -7.62
N ASN A 740 19.75 -2.51 -8.29
CA ASN A 740 19.11 -3.65 -8.95
C ASN A 740 19.66 -3.87 -10.36
N ALA A 741 19.89 -5.12 -10.74
CA ALA A 741 20.16 -5.53 -12.11
C ALA A 741 19.22 -6.68 -12.52
N PRO A 742 17.93 -6.39 -12.84
CA PRO A 742 16.93 -7.45 -13.07
C PRO A 742 17.30 -8.41 -14.19
N GLY A 743 17.96 -7.93 -15.25
CA GLY A 743 18.40 -8.80 -16.34
C GLY A 743 19.42 -9.86 -15.90
N ALA A 744 20.21 -9.56 -14.86
CA ALA A 744 21.22 -10.43 -14.29
C ALA A 744 20.60 -11.44 -13.32
N GLN A 745 19.37 -11.16 -12.86
CA GLN A 745 18.77 -11.80 -11.69
C GLN A 745 19.68 -11.67 -10.46
N GLU A 746 20.22 -10.47 -10.28
CA GLU A 746 21.09 -10.12 -9.16
C GLU A 746 20.83 -8.66 -8.73
N SER A 747 21.06 -8.37 -7.45
CA SER A 747 21.25 -7.01 -6.93
C SER A 747 22.64 -6.89 -6.31
N TYR A 748 23.15 -5.66 -6.24
CA TYR A 748 24.50 -5.39 -5.73
C TYR A 748 24.43 -4.38 -4.60
N VAL A 749 25.06 -4.70 -3.48
CA VAL A 749 25.31 -3.76 -2.37
C VAL A 749 26.78 -3.36 -2.43
N VAL A 750 27.07 -2.06 -2.39
CA VAL A 750 28.44 -1.53 -2.38
C VAL A 750 28.63 -0.75 -1.09
N PHE A 751 29.69 -1.08 -0.35
CA PHE A 751 29.93 -0.43 0.93
C PHE A 751 30.56 0.97 0.81
N GLY A 752 30.12 1.86 1.69
CA GLY A 752 30.73 3.16 1.95
C GLY A 752 32.20 3.04 2.35
N LYS A 753 32.99 4.10 2.11
CA LYS A 753 34.39 4.15 2.60
C LYS A 753 35.00 5.55 2.59
N THR A 754 35.74 5.84 3.66
CA THR A 754 36.56 7.06 3.80
C THR A 754 37.84 7.09 2.96
N THR A 755 38.26 5.96 2.37
CA THR A 755 39.52 5.87 1.61
C THR A 755 39.41 6.37 0.16
N GLY A 756 38.22 6.82 -0.24
CA GLY A 756 37.92 7.29 -1.58
C GLY A 756 37.58 6.16 -2.56
N PHE A 757 36.81 6.49 -3.58
CA PHE A 757 36.38 5.57 -4.63
C PHE A 757 37.25 5.69 -5.88
N ASP A 758 37.36 4.60 -6.64
CA ASP A 758 37.82 4.68 -8.02
C ASP A 758 36.69 5.30 -8.86
N ALA A 759 37.02 5.93 -9.99
CA ALA A 759 36.04 6.49 -10.91
C ALA A 759 34.95 5.48 -11.36
N ARG A 760 35.28 4.18 -11.33
CA ARG A 760 34.38 3.08 -11.63
C ARG A 760 34.54 1.96 -10.61
N VAL A 761 33.43 1.53 -10.02
CA VAL A 761 33.32 0.36 -9.15
C VAL A 761 32.79 -0.80 -9.99
N ASP A 762 33.60 -1.85 -10.10
CA ASP A 762 33.23 -3.09 -10.79
C ASP A 762 32.58 -4.05 -9.80
N VAL A 763 31.27 -4.28 -9.95
CA VAL A 763 30.51 -5.15 -9.03
C VAL A 763 30.94 -6.62 -9.08
N ALA A 764 31.71 -7.04 -10.09
CA ALA A 764 32.32 -8.37 -10.12
C ALA A 764 33.45 -8.53 -9.08
N THR A 765 33.90 -7.43 -8.47
CA THR A 765 34.95 -7.42 -7.43
C THR A 765 34.41 -7.43 -6.01
N LEU A 766 33.08 -7.47 -5.83
CA LEU A 766 32.44 -7.57 -4.52
C LEU A 766 32.79 -8.91 -3.86
N ASP A 767 33.34 -8.85 -2.64
CA ASP A 767 33.88 -10.02 -1.93
C ASP A 767 33.41 -10.16 -0.47
N GLY A 768 32.46 -9.34 -0.05
CA GLY A 768 31.94 -9.26 1.32
C GLY A 768 32.66 -8.23 2.19
N SER A 769 33.82 -7.72 1.78
CA SER A 769 34.54 -6.64 2.49
C SER A 769 34.39 -5.26 1.88
N ASN A 770 33.86 -5.18 0.66
CA ASN A 770 33.62 -3.97 -0.12
C ASN A 770 32.19 -3.93 -0.70
N GLY A 771 31.31 -4.77 -0.17
CA GLY A 771 29.96 -5.04 -0.67
C GLY A 771 29.76 -6.50 -1.08
N PHE A 772 28.55 -6.84 -1.52
CA PHE A 772 28.14 -8.22 -1.84
C PHE A 772 27.07 -8.28 -2.94
N VAL A 773 26.85 -9.49 -3.48
CA VAL A 773 25.82 -9.78 -4.48
C VAL A 773 24.63 -10.46 -3.82
N ILE A 774 23.41 -10.01 -4.10
CA ILE A 774 22.17 -10.69 -3.70
C ILE A 774 21.67 -11.51 -4.89
N GLU A 775 21.56 -12.82 -4.72
CA GLU A 775 21.11 -13.73 -5.78
C GLU A 775 19.58 -13.85 -5.80
N GLY A 776 18.95 -13.58 -6.95
CA GLY A 776 17.50 -13.68 -7.09
C GLY A 776 16.95 -12.82 -8.22
N ASN A 777 15.80 -13.20 -8.77
CA ASN A 777 15.10 -12.37 -9.75
C ASN A 777 14.45 -11.18 -9.04
N ASN A 778 15.23 -10.15 -8.69
CA ASN A 778 14.80 -9.05 -7.81
C ASN A 778 14.10 -7.94 -8.62
N PHE A 779 12.95 -7.48 -8.14
CA PHE A 779 12.12 -6.47 -8.82
C PHE A 779 12.24 -5.07 -8.20
N ALA A 780 12.11 -4.99 -6.88
CA ALA A 780 12.15 -3.73 -6.12
C ALA A 780 13.08 -3.89 -4.90
N LEU A 781 13.71 -2.79 -4.50
CA LEU A 781 14.70 -2.72 -3.41
C LEU A 781 14.45 -1.45 -2.60
N SER A 782 14.67 -1.53 -1.29
CA SER A 782 14.66 -0.40 -0.35
C SER A 782 15.53 -0.77 0.87
N ASN A 783 16.01 0.22 1.62
CA ASN A 783 16.37 -0.04 3.02
C ASN A 783 15.10 -0.43 3.80
N ALA A 784 15.28 -1.16 4.90
CA ALA A 784 14.25 -1.40 5.89
C ALA A 784 14.44 -0.53 7.15
N GLY A 785 15.62 0.06 7.35
CA GLY A 785 16.06 0.55 8.65
C GLY A 785 16.54 -0.62 9.52
N ASP A 786 16.80 -0.38 10.79
CA ASP A 786 17.20 -1.40 11.77
C ASP A 786 15.96 -2.05 12.38
N VAL A 787 15.35 -2.99 11.66
CA VAL A 787 14.05 -3.57 12.06
C VAL A 787 14.16 -4.57 13.22
N ASN A 788 15.39 -4.91 13.61
CA ASN A 788 15.69 -5.81 14.71
C ASN A 788 16.46 -5.13 15.87
N SER A 789 16.73 -3.83 15.75
CA SER A 789 17.46 -2.96 16.67
C SER A 789 18.85 -3.49 17.06
N ASP A 790 19.54 -4.20 16.17
CA ASP A 790 20.89 -4.73 16.42
C ASP A 790 22.02 -3.76 16.05
N GLY A 791 21.66 -2.57 15.57
CA GLY A 791 22.54 -1.47 15.21
C GLY A 791 23.05 -1.51 13.78
N PHE A 792 22.59 -2.43 12.94
CA PHE A 792 22.84 -2.46 11.50
C PHE A 792 21.55 -2.15 10.75
N ASP A 793 21.64 -1.41 9.65
CA ASP A 793 20.46 -1.22 8.81
C ASP A 793 20.19 -2.49 7.99
N ASP A 794 18.91 -2.80 7.77
CA ASP A 794 18.44 -3.99 7.07
C ASP A 794 17.93 -3.65 5.66
N LEU A 795 17.73 -4.68 4.83
CA LEU A 795 17.33 -4.52 3.43
C LEU A 795 15.98 -5.17 3.15
N ILE A 796 15.15 -4.53 2.33
CA ILE A 796 13.92 -5.11 1.78
C ILE A 796 14.11 -5.38 0.29
N ILE A 797 13.90 -6.63 -0.12
CA ILE A 797 14.03 -7.09 -1.50
C ILE A 797 12.74 -7.78 -1.93
N SER A 798 12.05 -7.24 -2.94
CA SER A 798 10.88 -7.91 -3.53
C SER A 798 11.28 -8.76 -4.73
N GLY A 799 10.90 -10.04 -4.73
CA GLY A 799 11.12 -10.98 -5.81
C GLY A 799 10.15 -10.79 -6.98
N ALA A 800 10.64 -10.96 -8.20
CA ALA A 800 9.84 -11.00 -9.41
C ALA A 800 9.21 -12.39 -9.64
N PHE A 801 8.30 -12.47 -10.61
CA PHE A 801 7.65 -13.73 -11.00
C PHE A 801 8.67 -14.85 -11.32
N PRO A 802 8.45 -16.11 -10.89
CA PRO A 802 7.25 -16.63 -10.24
C PRO A 802 7.25 -16.65 -8.70
N SER A 803 8.36 -16.39 -8.01
CA SER A 803 8.43 -16.55 -6.54
C SER A 803 7.61 -15.51 -5.78
N ARG A 804 7.59 -14.24 -6.24
CA ARG A 804 6.81 -13.10 -5.72
C ARG A 804 6.99 -12.73 -4.24
N GLU A 805 7.71 -13.52 -3.45
CA GLU A 805 8.04 -13.25 -2.05
C GLU A 805 8.82 -11.94 -1.87
N THR A 806 8.61 -11.27 -0.73
CA THR A 806 9.44 -10.16 -0.28
C THR A 806 10.33 -10.64 0.84
N TYR A 807 11.62 -10.31 0.79
CA TYR A 807 12.62 -10.73 1.76
C TYR A 807 13.09 -9.51 2.54
N VAL A 808 13.21 -9.66 3.85
CA VAL A 808 13.95 -8.75 4.71
C VAL A 808 15.26 -9.45 5.05
N VAL A 809 16.39 -8.82 4.75
CA VAL A 809 17.73 -9.37 4.98
C VAL A 809 18.40 -8.54 6.06
N PHE A 810 18.83 -9.19 7.14
CA PHE A 810 19.43 -8.47 8.25
C PHE A 810 20.86 -8.02 7.94
N GLY A 811 21.18 -6.79 8.36
CA GLY A 811 22.51 -6.21 8.36
C GLY A 811 23.49 -7.03 9.20
N THR A 812 24.77 -6.98 8.85
CA THR A 812 25.81 -7.64 9.65
C THR A 812 27.21 -7.12 9.35
N SER A 813 28.05 -7.12 10.37
CA SER A 813 29.50 -6.83 10.22
C SER A 813 30.29 -7.77 9.31
N ASN A 814 29.74 -8.91 8.88
CA ASN A 814 30.45 -9.89 8.04
C ASN A 814 29.52 -10.52 6.99
N PHE A 815 29.49 -9.93 5.80
CA PHE A 815 28.80 -10.52 4.65
C PHE A 815 29.68 -11.52 3.90
N ASP A 816 29.06 -12.59 3.40
CA ASP A 816 29.63 -13.38 2.33
C ASP A 816 29.58 -12.58 1.02
N ALA A 817 30.48 -12.88 0.08
CA ALA A 817 30.49 -12.23 -1.24
C ALA A 817 29.15 -12.36 -2.00
N ARG A 818 28.35 -13.39 -1.68
CA ARG A 818 27.06 -13.68 -2.30
C ARG A 818 26.07 -14.13 -1.24
N VAL A 819 24.90 -13.50 -1.23
CA VAL A 819 23.78 -13.79 -0.32
C VAL A 819 22.68 -14.49 -1.10
N ASP A 820 22.37 -15.73 -0.70
CA ASP A 820 21.31 -16.55 -1.28
C ASP A 820 20.00 -16.39 -0.48
N LEU A 821 19.00 -15.74 -1.08
CA LEU A 821 17.71 -15.47 -0.45
C LEU A 821 16.94 -16.73 -0.04
N THR A 822 17.27 -17.90 -0.61
CA THR A 822 16.64 -19.18 -0.20
C THR A 822 17.13 -19.68 1.17
N THR A 823 18.15 -19.04 1.74
CA THR A 823 18.74 -19.39 3.04
C THR A 823 18.24 -18.55 4.20
N ILE A 824 17.27 -17.66 3.96
CA ILE A 824 16.66 -16.82 5.00
C ILE A 824 15.89 -17.70 6.00
N ASP A 825 16.25 -17.63 7.29
CA ASP A 825 15.77 -18.57 8.32
C ASP A 825 15.35 -17.94 9.66
N GLY A 826 15.23 -16.62 9.72
CA GLY A 826 14.89 -15.87 10.94
C GLY A 826 16.11 -15.40 11.73
N SER A 827 17.31 -15.92 11.46
CA SER A 827 18.55 -15.42 12.08
C SER A 827 19.28 -14.38 11.24
N ASN A 828 19.02 -14.37 9.93
CA ASN A 828 19.65 -13.52 8.92
C ASN A 828 18.60 -12.73 8.11
N GLY A 829 17.36 -12.68 8.59
CA GLY A 829 16.24 -12.05 7.91
C GLY A 829 14.94 -12.85 8.03
N PHE A 830 13.88 -12.37 7.38
CA PHE A 830 12.61 -13.07 7.27
C PHE A 830 11.94 -12.87 5.91
N ILE A 831 10.99 -13.75 5.59
CA ILE A 831 10.26 -13.78 4.32
C ILE A 831 8.83 -13.30 4.57
N ILE A 832 8.34 -12.40 3.71
CA ILE A 832 6.98 -11.90 3.69
C ILE A 832 6.28 -12.47 2.44
N ASN A 833 5.36 -13.42 2.67
CA ASN A 833 4.60 -14.03 1.57
C ASN A 833 3.60 -13.01 1.00
N SER A 834 3.94 -12.40 -0.13
CA SER A 834 3.15 -11.33 -0.74
C SER A 834 3.30 -11.33 -2.27
N ASN A 835 2.55 -10.49 -2.97
CA ASN A 835 2.57 -10.42 -4.43
C ASN A 835 2.75 -8.97 -4.91
N ASN A 836 3.88 -8.67 -5.57
CA ASN A 836 4.12 -7.42 -6.32
C ASN A 836 3.79 -6.14 -5.53
N LEU A 837 4.44 -5.96 -4.38
CA LEU A 837 4.20 -4.82 -3.50
C LEU A 837 5.14 -3.65 -3.82
N ALA A 838 4.64 -2.43 -3.71
CA ALA A 838 5.51 -1.29 -3.45
C ALA A 838 6.13 -1.50 -2.06
N ILE A 839 7.42 -1.20 -1.88
CA ILE A 839 8.13 -1.45 -0.62
C ILE A 839 8.87 -0.19 -0.17
N SER A 840 8.92 0.05 1.13
CA SER A 840 9.74 1.09 1.76
C SER A 840 9.92 0.75 3.25
N SER A 841 10.95 1.31 3.88
CA SER A 841 10.92 1.50 5.33
C SER A 841 9.76 2.42 5.70
N ALA A 842 9.18 2.16 6.87
CA ALA A 842 8.17 2.99 7.51
C ALA A 842 8.76 3.91 8.59
N GLY A 843 10.03 3.70 9.00
CA GLY A 843 10.55 4.29 10.23
C GLY A 843 9.92 3.67 11.48
N ASP A 844 10.12 4.26 12.66
CA ASP A 844 9.51 3.78 13.91
C ASP A 844 8.17 4.48 14.12
N ILE A 845 7.09 3.86 13.62
CA ILE A 845 5.77 4.50 13.62
C ILE A 845 5.03 4.32 14.95
N ASN A 846 5.57 3.50 15.86
CA ASN A 846 4.94 3.16 17.14
C ASN A 846 5.80 3.55 18.37
N GLY A 847 7.04 4.00 18.15
CA GLY A 847 7.99 4.48 19.15
C GLY A 847 8.57 3.38 20.04
N ASP A 848 8.58 2.12 19.58
CA ASP A 848 9.11 0.99 20.36
C ASP A 848 10.62 0.77 20.18
N GLY A 849 11.26 1.61 19.36
CA GLY A 849 12.70 1.65 19.08
C GLY A 849 13.15 0.70 17.97
N TYR A 850 12.22 0.07 17.25
CA TYR A 850 12.50 -0.73 16.06
C TYR A 850 11.97 -0.04 14.81
N ASP A 851 12.74 -0.05 13.73
CA ASP A 851 12.22 0.44 12.46
C ASP A 851 11.16 -0.52 11.90
N ASP A 852 10.12 0.03 11.28
CA ASP A 852 9.00 -0.70 10.70
C ASP A 852 9.07 -0.75 9.18
N ILE A 853 8.21 -1.58 8.58
CA ILE A 853 8.14 -1.79 7.13
C ILE A 853 6.75 -1.47 6.61
N ILE A 854 6.65 -0.76 5.48
CA ILE A 854 5.40 -0.56 4.74
C ILE A 854 5.44 -1.20 3.35
N LEU A 855 4.34 -1.88 3.00
CA LEU A 855 4.16 -2.52 1.71
C LEU A 855 2.83 -2.12 1.06
N GLY A 856 2.82 -1.71 -0.22
CA GLY A 856 1.63 -1.27 -0.94
C GLY A 856 1.09 -2.31 -1.93
N ALA A 857 -0.18 -2.67 -1.81
CA ALA A 857 -0.90 -3.66 -2.63
C ALA A 857 -2.08 -3.03 -3.41
N ARG A 858 -1.79 -2.31 -4.49
CA ARG A 858 -2.81 -1.60 -5.29
C ARG A 858 -3.99 -2.45 -5.78
N GLY A 859 -3.79 -3.74 -6.03
CA GLY A 859 -4.80 -4.64 -6.59
C GLY A 859 -5.68 -5.37 -5.56
N ALA A 860 -5.46 -5.16 -4.25
CA ALA A 860 -6.19 -5.86 -3.21
C ALA A 860 -7.66 -5.43 -3.11
N SER A 861 -8.50 -6.30 -2.53
CA SER A 861 -9.97 -6.20 -2.52
C SER A 861 -10.56 -6.29 -1.11
N PRO A 862 -10.25 -5.34 -0.20
CA PRO A 862 -10.67 -5.38 1.20
C PRO A 862 -12.20 -5.45 1.35
N ASN A 863 -12.71 -6.33 2.22
CA ASN A 863 -14.14 -6.43 2.58
C ASN A 863 -15.08 -6.54 1.36
N GLY A 864 -14.67 -7.30 0.36
CA GLY A 864 -15.41 -7.48 -0.89
C GLY A 864 -15.41 -6.25 -1.81
N ARG A 865 -14.72 -5.17 -1.46
CA ARG A 865 -14.53 -3.99 -2.31
C ARG A 865 -13.40 -4.24 -3.30
N VAL A 866 -13.75 -4.88 -4.40
CA VAL A 866 -12.77 -5.32 -5.39
C VAL A 866 -11.90 -4.15 -5.89
N GLY A 867 -10.57 -4.32 -5.87
CA GLY A 867 -9.60 -3.34 -6.39
C GLY A 867 -9.47 -2.03 -5.59
N ALA A 868 -9.93 -1.96 -4.35
CA ALA A 868 -9.77 -0.78 -3.49
C ALA A 868 -8.34 -0.55 -2.99
N GLY A 869 -7.45 -1.53 -3.13
CA GLY A 869 -6.07 -1.44 -2.68
C GLY A 869 -5.93 -1.57 -1.16
N GLU A 870 -4.80 -2.13 -0.75
CA GLU A 870 -4.40 -2.23 0.65
C GLU A 870 -2.95 -1.77 0.78
N SER A 871 -2.53 -1.41 1.98
CA SER A 871 -1.13 -1.33 2.36
C SER A 871 -0.95 -2.02 3.70
N TYR A 872 0.20 -2.64 3.93
CA TYR A 872 0.48 -3.41 5.13
C TYR A 872 1.65 -2.78 5.83
N VAL A 873 1.50 -2.53 7.12
CA VAL A 873 2.58 -2.10 8.00
C VAL A 873 2.96 -3.28 8.86
N ILE A 874 4.25 -3.59 8.94
CA ILE A 874 4.81 -4.69 9.71
C ILE A 874 5.73 -4.08 10.74
N TYR A 875 5.49 -4.40 12.02
CA TYR A 875 6.36 -3.88 13.06
C TYR A 875 7.70 -4.60 13.12
N GLY A 876 8.76 -3.81 13.33
CA GLY A 876 10.05 -4.28 13.79
C GLY A 876 9.95 -4.95 15.16
N ARG A 877 10.96 -5.74 15.53
CA ARG A 877 11.07 -6.41 16.85
C ARG A 877 12.39 -7.17 16.97
N ASP A 878 12.66 -7.68 18.16
CA ASP A 878 13.79 -8.60 18.39
C ASP A 878 13.59 -9.98 17.73
N PHE A 879 13.88 -10.07 16.43
CA PHE A 879 13.81 -11.31 15.66
C PHE A 879 14.93 -12.30 16.04
N THR A 880 16.08 -11.81 16.50
CA THR A 880 17.28 -12.61 16.74
C THR A 880 17.45 -13.05 18.20
N GLN A 881 16.61 -12.54 19.12
CA GLN A 881 16.77 -12.66 20.57
C GLN A 881 18.07 -12.01 21.07
N GLY A 882 18.50 -10.95 20.37
CA GLY A 882 19.73 -10.20 20.61
C GLY A 882 19.57 -9.06 21.61
N VAL A 883 18.34 -8.57 21.81
CA VAL A 883 18.08 -7.46 22.71
C VAL A 883 18.38 -7.87 24.15
N THR A 884 19.32 -7.16 24.77
CA THR A 884 19.81 -7.52 26.10
C THR A 884 18.84 -7.08 27.18
N ARG A 885 18.27 -5.87 27.03
CA ARG A 885 17.18 -5.37 27.86
C ARG A 885 16.28 -4.42 27.06
N GLN A 886 14.98 -4.63 27.20
CA GLN A 886 13.94 -3.72 26.73
C GLN A 886 13.21 -3.14 27.94
N GLY A 887 12.93 -1.85 27.92
CA GLY A 887 12.10 -1.16 28.91
C GLY A 887 10.61 -1.48 28.73
N THR A 888 9.81 -0.84 29.56
CA THR A 888 8.36 -0.90 29.58
C THR A 888 7.80 0.40 29.01
N ALA A 889 6.48 0.57 28.97
CA ALA A 889 5.87 1.84 28.54
C ALA A 889 5.99 2.98 29.58
N GLY A 890 7.00 2.96 30.43
CA GLY A 890 7.20 4.02 31.41
C GLY A 890 8.65 4.07 31.87
N ASN A 891 9.00 5.19 32.50
CA ASN A 891 10.38 5.58 32.82
C ASN A 891 11.22 4.49 33.52
N ASP A 892 12.18 3.95 32.77
CA ASP A 892 13.03 2.84 33.12
C ASP A 892 14.51 3.24 33.25
N LEU A 893 15.25 2.43 34.01
CA LEU A 893 16.71 2.55 34.15
C LEU A 893 17.36 1.27 33.63
N LEU A 894 17.95 1.36 32.44
CA LEU A 894 18.58 0.24 31.76
C LEU A 894 20.10 0.34 31.90
N ILE A 895 20.70 -0.67 32.53
CA ILE A 895 22.16 -0.74 32.73
C ILE A 895 22.68 -2.04 32.11
N GLY A 896 23.50 -1.92 31.08
CA GLY A 896 24.15 -3.04 30.41
C GLY A 896 25.26 -3.69 31.24
N THR A 897 26.02 -4.56 30.60
CA THR A 897 27.01 -5.43 31.20
C THR A 897 28.44 -4.94 30.89
N ASN A 898 29.40 -5.87 30.75
CA ASN A 898 30.75 -5.55 30.26
C ASN A 898 30.99 -6.16 28.87
N ALA A 899 29.97 -6.78 28.28
CA ALA A 899 29.97 -7.31 26.92
C ALA A 899 29.28 -6.29 26.01
N ASP A 900 29.07 -6.63 24.74
CA ASP A 900 28.28 -5.82 23.83
C ASP A 900 26.80 -6.02 24.20
N ASP A 901 26.10 -4.94 24.54
CA ASP A 901 24.70 -4.94 24.96
C ASP A 901 23.85 -4.11 23.98
N ILE A 902 22.62 -4.58 23.72
CA ILE A 902 21.56 -3.83 23.04
C ILE A 902 20.53 -3.45 24.11
N LEU A 903 20.33 -2.15 24.34
CA LEU A 903 19.37 -1.61 25.28
C LEU A 903 18.35 -0.77 24.51
N ILE A 904 17.05 -1.06 24.71
CA ILE A 904 15.95 -0.32 24.11
C ILE A 904 15.07 0.18 25.25
N GLY A 905 14.88 1.48 25.39
CA GLY A 905 13.99 2.08 26.39
C GLY A 905 12.53 1.78 26.07
N GLY A 906 12.10 2.13 24.87
CA GLY A 906 10.72 1.98 24.43
C GLY A 906 9.95 3.27 24.72
N LEU A 907 8.75 3.19 25.28
CA LEU A 907 7.98 4.39 25.61
C LEU A 907 8.28 4.89 27.03
N GLY A 908 8.30 6.21 27.21
CA GLY A 908 8.53 6.89 28.49
C GLY A 908 9.94 7.46 28.60
N ASN A 909 10.17 8.29 29.62
CA ASN A 909 11.46 8.98 29.78
C ASN A 909 12.45 8.09 30.55
N ASP A 910 13.34 7.45 29.81
CA ASP A 910 14.23 6.40 30.23
C ASP A 910 15.66 6.87 30.46
N THR A 911 16.48 6.02 31.07
CA THR A 911 17.91 6.27 31.26
C THR A 911 18.71 5.02 30.91
N LEU A 912 19.53 5.13 29.87
CA LEU A 912 20.27 4.01 29.28
C LEU A 912 21.77 4.15 29.51
N ARG A 913 22.40 3.11 30.07
CA ARG A 913 23.84 3.03 30.30
C ARG A 913 24.40 1.69 29.81
N GLY A 914 25.11 1.70 28.68
CA GLY A 914 25.67 0.49 28.06
C GLY A 914 26.64 -0.29 28.95
N GLY A 915 27.49 0.39 29.73
CA GLY A 915 28.50 -0.28 30.57
C GLY A 915 29.85 -0.41 29.86
N GLY A 916 30.40 -1.63 29.79
CA GLY A 916 31.57 -1.92 28.94
C GLY A 916 31.14 -2.40 27.55
N GLY A 917 32.08 -2.73 26.65
CA GLY A 917 31.74 -3.29 25.34
C GLY A 917 31.23 -2.27 24.31
N SER A 918 30.88 -2.78 23.13
CA SER A 918 30.40 -2.04 21.97
C SER A 918 28.87 -2.06 21.90
N ASN A 919 28.24 -1.10 22.59
CA ASN A 919 26.80 -1.15 22.86
C ASN A 919 25.95 -0.42 21.82
N VAL A 920 24.67 -0.78 21.76
CA VAL A 920 23.62 -0.08 21.03
C VAL A 920 22.58 0.38 22.06
N LEU A 921 22.28 1.69 22.05
CA LEU A 921 21.33 2.30 22.97
C LEU A 921 20.25 3.01 22.14
N TYR A 922 19.01 2.55 22.23
CA TYR A 922 17.83 3.19 21.66
C TYR A 922 16.96 3.70 22.81
N GLY A 923 16.77 5.01 22.94
CA GLY A 923 15.86 5.60 23.91
C GLY A 923 14.43 5.17 23.62
N GLY A 924 13.95 5.50 22.42
CA GLY A 924 12.57 5.21 22.00
C GLY A 924 11.76 6.50 22.09
N ALA A 925 10.49 6.43 22.46
CA ALA A 925 9.67 7.64 22.61
C ALA A 925 9.67 8.15 24.05
N GLY A 926 10.08 9.39 24.28
CA GLY A 926 10.13 10.04 25.60
C GLY A 926 11.32 10.99 25.70
N ASP A 927 11.44 11.72 26.81
CA ASP A 927 12.66 12.50 27.05
C ASP A 927 13.72 11.62 27.73
N ASP A 928 14.59 10.97 26.95
CA ASP A 928 15.52 9.95 27.42
C ASP A 928 16.89 10.50 27.81
N VAL A 929 17.63 9.70 28.58
CA VAL A 929 19.00 10.01 28.99
C VAL A 929 19.94 8.88 28.59
N LEU A 930 20.70 9.08 27.52
CA LEU A 930 21.71 8.15 27.03
C LEU A 930 23.08 8.50 27.60
N ILE A 931 23.73 7.54 28.29
CA ILE A 931 25.06 7.76 28.87
C ILE A 931 26.15 7.49 27.82
N TYR A 932 26.86 8.55 27.44
CA TYR A 932 27.92 8.50 26.44
C TYR A 932 29.11 7.61 26.85
N SER A 933 29.56 6.80 25.90
CA SER A 933 30.84 6.09 25.94
C SER A 933 31.43 6.05 24.53
N PRO A 934 32.74 6.27 24.34
CA PRO A 934 33.38 6.20 23.02
C PRO A 934 33.45 4.77 22.45
N GLN A 935 32.98 3.77 23.19
CA GLN A 935 32.90 2.38 22.72
C GLN A 935 31.51 2.04 22.17
N ASN A 936 30.47 2.82 22.48
CA ASN A 936 29.13 2.53 21.99
C ASN A 936 29.11 2.62 20.46
N ARG A 937 28.55 1.61 19.81
CA ARG A 937 28.44 1.52 18.36
C ARG A 937 27.32 2.42 17.82
N ARG A 938 26.17 2.51 18.51
CA ARG A 938 25.04 3.36 18.14
C ARG A 938 24.34 3.89 19.38
N MET A 939 23.94 5.16 19.34
CA MET A 939 23.17 5.83 20.39
C MET A 939 22.11 6.67 19.70
N ASP A 940 20.87 6.41 20.02
CA ASP A 940 19.73 7.02 19.37
C ASP A 940 18.74 7.39 20.47
N GLY A 941 18.44 8.68 20.64
CA GLY A 941 17.41 9.08 21.60
C GLY A 941 16.05 8.55 21.21
N GLY A 942 15.80 8.33 19.91
CA GLY A 942 14.45 8.20 19.41
C GLY A 942 13.76 9.55 19.50
N SER A 943 12.48 9.57 19.84
CA SER A 943 11.68 10.77 19.79
C SER A 943 11.43 11.39 21.14
N GLY A 944 11.44 12.72 21.17
CA GLY A 944 11.22 13.48 22.39
C GLY A 944 12.24 14.60 22.51
N THR A 945 12.62 14.95 23.73
CA THR A 945 13.74 15.85 23.97
C THR A 945 14.82 15.12 24.74
N ASP A 946 15.78 14.58 23.99
CA ASP A 946 16.70 13.58 24.50
C ASP A 946 18.03 14.15 24.96
N THR A 947 18.62 13.49 25.95
CA THR A 947 19.85 13.92 26.62
C THR A 947 20.97 12.92 26.44
N LEU A 948 22.02 13.31 25.72
CA LEU A 948 23.32 12.63 25.75
C LEU A 948 24.16 13.14 26.93
N ALA A 949 24.31 12.31 27.96
CA ALA A 949 24.98 12.68 29.20
C ALA A 949 26.37 12.06 29.35
N VAL A 950 27.33 12.88 29.82
CA VAL A 950 28.71 12.49 30.07
C VAL A 950 28.92 12.23 31.58
N ASP A 951 29.03 10.96 31.99
CA ASP A 951 29.23 10.56 33.41
C ASP A 951 30.72 10.44 33.83
N GLY A 952 31.66 10.69 32.89
CA GLY A 952 33.10 10.51 33.10
C GLY A 952 33.82 11.67 33.79
N SER A 953 35.16 11.64 33.79
CA SER A 953 36.00 12.78 34.20
C SER A 953 37.01 13.18 33.13
N GLY A 954 36.91 14.43 32.66
CA GLY A 954 37.78 14.96 31.62
C GLY A 954 37.51 14.34 30.25
N VAL A 955 36.23 14.03 29.96
CA VAL A 955 35.80 13.40 28.71
C VAL A 955 35.75 14.47 27.62
N THR A 956 36.26 14.13 26.44
CA THR A 956 36.07 14.93 25.23
C THR A 956 35.06 14.21 24.34
N LEU A 957 33.88 14.80 24.17
CA LEU A 957 32.89 14.42 23.18
C LEU A 957 33.16 15.24 21.92
N ASP A 958 33.83 14.62 20.95
CA ASP A 958 34.18 15.24 19.67
C ASP A 958 33.25 14.72 18.58
N LEU A 959 32.12 15.39 18.37
CA LEU A 959 31.13 15.02 17.35
C LEU A 959 31.71 15.15 15.94
N THR A 960 32.72 16.01 15.73
CA THR A 960 33.39 16.18 14.43
C THR A 960 34.22 14.97 13.99
N ALA A 961 34.41 14.00 14.90
CA ALA A 961 35.16 12.76 14.66
C ALA A 961 34.28 11.50 14.80
N ILE A 962 33.00 11.69 15.09
CA ILE A 962 32.00 10.63 15.22
C ILE A 962 31.15 10.67 13.93
N PRO A 963 30.95 9.54 13.24
CA PRO A 963 30.05 9.51 12.08
C PRO A 963 28.63 9.98 12.46
N ASN A 964 27.97 10.72 11.56
CA ASN A 964 26.68 11.36 11.86
C ASN A 964 25.57 10.35 12.20
N ASN A 965 25.64 9.12 11.67
CA ASN A 965 24.66 8.07 11.94
C ASN A 965 24.88 7.33 13.28
N GLN A 966 26.03 7.53 13.95
CA GLN A 966 26.35 6.85 15.20
C GLN A 966 25.63 7.45 16.41
N ILE A 967 25.31 8.75 16.36
CA ILE A 967 24.55 9.46 17.39
C ILE A 967 23.48 10.31 16.72
N ARG A 968 22.21 10.06 17.03
CA ARG A 968 21.05 10.80 16.51
C ARG A 968 19.95 10.94 17.56
N GLY A 969 18.94 11.75 17.28
CA GLY A 969 17.82 12.03 18.20
C GLY A 969 18.29 12.60 19.53
N VAL A 970 19.07 13.69 19.53
CA VAL A 970 19.56 14.32 20.77
C VAL A 970 19.51 15.85 20.69
N GLU A 971 18.69 16.43 21.57
CA GLU A 971 18.48 17.88 21.72
C GLU A 971 19.32 18.47 22.86
N ILE A 972 19.80 17.64 23.79
CA ILE A 972 20.50 18.07 25.00
C ILE A 972 21.82 17.31 25.16
N ILE A 973 22.92 18.04 25.34
CA ILE A 973 24.20 17.49 25.79
C ILE A 973 24.45 17.91 27.23
N ASP A 974 24.57 16.93 28.12
CA ASP A 974 24.86 17.15 29.54
C ASP A 974 26.33 16.85 29.88
N LEU A 975 27.11 17.91 30.07
CA LEU A 975 28.52 17.86 30.48
C LEU A 975 28.72 17.93 32.00
N THR A 976 27.64 17.95 32.81
CA THR A 976 27.69 18.17 34.27
C THR A 976 28.34 17.04 35.08
N GLY A 977 28.85 16.01 34.40
CA GLY A 977 29.76 15.01 34.96
C GLY A 977 30.96 15.61 35.69
N THR A 978 31.79 14.74 36.28
CA THR A 978 32.95 15.21 37.05
C THR A 978 34.08 15.72 36.14
N GLY A 979 34.97 16.59 36.64
CA GLY A 979 36.16 17.01 35.85
C GLY A 979 35.87 18.06 34.78
N ASP A 980 36.83 18.27 33.89
CA ASP A 980 36.84 19.26 32.80
C ASP A 980 36.38 18.65 31.47
N ASN A 981 35.07 18.49 31.29
CA ASN A 981 34.52 17.88 30.09
C ASN A 981 34.49 18.87 28.92
N THR A 982 34.64 18.37 27.70
CA THR A 982 34.69 19.21 26.49
C THR A 982 33.76 18.66 25.42
N LEU A 983 32.94 19.53 24.84
CA LEU A 983 32.16 19.28 23.64
C LEU A 983 32.82 19.98 22.44
N GLN A 984 33.06 19.24 21.36
CA GLN A 984 33.47 19.80 20.07
C GLN A 984 32.44 19.40 19.02
N LEU A 985 31.95 20.39 18.26
CA LEU A 985 30.92 20.19 17.23
C LEU A 985 31.04 21.21 16.09
N THR A 986 30.51 20.87 14.92
CA THR A 986 30.21 21.81 13.84
C THR A 986 28.76 22.32 13.91
N ARG A 987 28.37 23.21 12.99
CA ARG A 987 26.95 23.58 12.80
C ARG A 987 26.14 22.40 12.26
N LEU A 988 26.72 21.61 11.36
CA LEU A 988 26.07 20.48 10.73
C LEU A 988 25.84 19.35 11.75
N ASP A 989 26.83 19.08 12.60
CA ASP A 989 26.68 18.10 13.69
C ASP A 989 25.47 18.42 14.58
N LEU A 990 25.13 19.70 14.79
CA LEU A 990 23.94 20.06 15.57
C LEU A 990 22.65 19.72 14.84
N LEU A 991 22.60 20.05 13.54
CA LEU A 991 21.40 19.87 12.72
C LEU A 991 21.13 18.40 12.45
N ASN A 992 22.18 17.58 12.34
CA ASN A 992 22.05 16.14 12.14
C ASN A 992 21.79 15.37 13.44
N LEU A 993 22.04 16.00 14.60
CA LEU A 993 21.88 15.36 15.90
C LEU A 993 20.44 15.44 16.40
N SER A 994 19.75 16.57 16.19
CA SER A 994 18.36 16.74 16.62
C SER A 994 17.42 16.44 15.46
N ASP A 995 16.37 15.69 15.74
CA ASP A 995 15.32 15.30 14.79
C ASP A 995 14.03 16.11 14.96
N SER A 996 13.86 16.76 16.12
CA SER A 996 12.66 17.51 16.47
C SER A 996 12.84 19.03 16.37
N THR A 997 14.09 19.52 16.47
CA THR A 997 14.35 20.96 16.43
C THR A 997 15.72 21.30 15.85
N ASN A 998 15.87 22.49 15.27
CA ASN A 998 17.19 23.03 14.95
C ASN A 998 17.93 23.63 16.18
N GLN A 999 17.74 23.06 17.38
CA GLN A 999 18.28 23.57 18.64
C GLN A 999 19.00 22.51 19.47
N LEU A 1000 20.20 22.86 19.95
CA LEU A 1000 20.94 22.06 20.93
C LEU A 1000 21.14 22.84 22.23
N ILE A 1001 20.82 22.19 23.36
CA ILE A 1001 21.04 22.70 24.70
C ILE A 1001 22.28 22.03 25.30
N VAL A 1002 23.22 22.82 25.79
CA VAL A 1002 24.45 22.31 26.41
C VAL A 1002 24.48 22.71 27.88
N ASN A 1003 24.26 21.71 28.74
CA ASN A 1003 24.36 21.82 30.19
C ASN A 1003 25.80 21.53 30.64
N GLY A 1004 26.26 22.20 31.69
CA GLY A 1004 27.62 22.02 32.19
C GLY A 1004 27.95 22.96 33.34
N ASN A 1005 29.18 22.87 33.82
CA ASN A 1005 29.67 23.64 34.95
C ASN A 1005 30.92 24.48 34.58
N SER A 1006 31.42 25.25 35.55
CA SER A 1006 32.50 26.24 35.31
C SER A 1006 33.85 25.69 34.81
N VAL A 1007 34.08 24.38 34.88
CA VAL A 1007 35.31 23.76 34.37
C VAL A 1007 35.14 23.10 33.00
N ASP A 1008 33.90 23.02 32.49
CA ASP A 1008 33.62 22.44 31.17
C ASP A 1008 33.87 23.44 30.05
N SER A 1009 34.05 22.93 28.84
CA SER A 1009 34.26 23.76 27.66
C SER A 1009 33.53 23.29 26.42
N ILE A 1010 33.23 24.24 25.54
CA ILE A 1010 32.65 23.98 24.21
C ILE A 1010 33.51 24.65 23.14
N ILE A 1011 33.77 23.90 22.06
CA ILE A 1011 34.61 24.33 20.93
C ILE A 1011 33.81 24.14 19.64
N SER A 1012 33.55 25.25 18.95
CA SER A 1012 32.96 25.22 17.61
C SER A 1012 33.46 26.43 16.82
N THR A 1013 34.45 26.21 15.95
CA THR A 1013 35.18 27.29 15.28
C THR A 1013 34.95 27.31 13.78
N GLY A 1014 34.88 28.52 13.20
CA GLY A 1014 34.65 28.71 11.76
C GLY A 1014 33.21 28.46 11.33
N GLN A 1015 32.28 28.40 12.28
CA GLN A 1015 30.87 28.06 12.06
C GLN A 1015 29.96 29.30 12.05
N GLY A 1016 30.50 30.49 12.31
CA GLY A 1016 29.74 31.74 12.19
C GLY A 1016 28.76 32.01 13.32
N TRP A 1017 28.95 31.37 14.48
CA TRP A 1017 28.09 31.55 15.66
C TRP A 1017 27.99 33.01 16.10
N LEU A 1018 26.78 33.56 16.04
CA LEU A 1018 26.46 34.90 16.51
C LEU A 1018 25.79 34.83 17.87
N PHE A 1019 26.35 35.53 18.86
CA PHE A 1019 25.66 35.71 20.14
C PHE A 1019 24.42 36.59 19.92
N ASP A 1020 23.27 36.07 20.30
CA ASP A 1020 21.99 36.78 20.23
C ASP A 1020 21.66 37.40 21.59
N THR A 1021 21.40 36.55 22.60
CA THR A 1021 20.93 36.98 23.91
C THR A 1021 21.30 35.98 25.01
N THR A 1022 21.08 36.36 26.27
CA THR A 1022 21.03 35.41 27.39
C THR A 1022 19.57 35.16 27.72
N THR A 1023 19.13 33.91 27.67
CA THR A 1023 17.76 33.48 27.96
C THR A 1023 17.70 32.64 29.24
N THR A 1024 16.49 32.38 29.73
CA THR A 1024 16.25 31.48 30.87
C THR A 1024 15.30 30.39 30.43
N LEU A 1025 15.75 29.15 30.56
CA LEU A 1025 14.97 27.93 30.32
C LEU A 1025 15.00 27.12 31.62
N ASP A 1026 13.83 26.74 32.12
CA ASP A 1026 13.65 25.98 33.37
C ASP A 1026 14.41 26.49 34.61
N GLY A 1027 14.66 27.80 34.65
CA GLY A 1027 15.35 28.46 35.76
C GLY A 1027 16.88 28.54 35.63
N ASN A 1028 17.47 27.92 34.60
CA ASN A 1028 18.88 28.02 34.26
C ASN A 1028 19.12 29.13 33.22
N GLN A 1029 20.29 29.77 33.25
CA GLN A 1029 20.65 30.82 32.30
C GLN A 1029 21.53 30.26 31.17
N TYR A 1030 21.12 30.53 29.93
CA TYR A 1030 21.83 30.09 28.73
C TYR A 1030 22.21 31.29 27.87
N ASN A 1031 23.42 31.27 27.33
CA ASN A 1031 23.82 32.14 26.24
C ASN A 1031 23.35 31.50 24.93
N ARG A 1032 22.45 32.20 24.23
CA ARG A 1032 21.93 31.79 22.93
C ARG A 1032 22.87 32.26 21.83
N TYR A 1033 23.33 31.31 21.02
CA TYR A 1033 24.07 31.54 19.80
C TYR A 1033 23.26 31.01 18.61
N THR A 1034 23.35 31.68 17.48
CA THR A 1034 22.67 31.26 16.24
C THR A 1034 23.66 31.21 15.09
N SER A 1035 23.52 30.23 14.20
CA SER A 1035 24.22 30.16 12.91
C SER A 1035 23.29 29.56 11.86
N GLY A 1036 22.80 30.38 10.93
CA GLY A 1036 21.67 29.99 10.08
C GLY A 1036 20.43 29.70 10.95
N VAL A 1037 19.77 28.58 10.68
CA VAL A 1037 18.65 28.03 11.48
C VAL A 1037 19.11 27.39 12.80
N ALA A 1038 20.37 26.96 12.88
CA ALA A 1038 20.91 26.29 14.06
C ALA A 1038 20.95 27.24 15.26
N THR A 1039 20.39 26.77 16.39
CA THR A 1039 20.38 27.47 17.67
C THR A 1039 21.15 26.67 18.71
N LEU A 1040 22.16 27.28 19.33
CA LEU A 1040 22.93 26.68 20.41
C LEU A 1040 22.68 27.43 21.72
N LEU A 1041 22.11 26.76 22.71
CA LEU A 1041 21.90 27.27 24.07
C LEU A 1041 22.96 26.72 25.01
N VAL A 1042 23.96 27.53 25.35
CA VAL A 1042 25.08 27.09 26.21
C VAL A 1042 24.94 27.66 27.62
N ASP A 1043 25.02 26.82 28.65
CA ASP A 1043 25.02 27.26 30.04
C ASP A 1043 26.05 28.39 30.25
N THR A 1044 25.65 29.43 30.97
CA THR A 1044 26.51 30.59 31.26
C THR A 1044 27.83 30.26 31.95
N ASP A 1045 27.90 29.16 32.70
CA ASP A 1045 29.09 28.74 33.42
C ASP A 1045 30.14 28.06 32.52
N ILE A 1046 29.76 27.54 31.34
CA ILE A 1046 30.68 26.85 30.42
C ILE A 1046 31.66 27.81 29.75
N THR A 1047 32.92 27.38 29.63
CA THR A 1047 33.96 28.07 28.86
C THR A 1047 33.72 27.90 27.36
N ARG A 1048 33.55 29.00 26.62
CA ARG A 1048 33.12 28.96 25.21
C ARG A 1048 34.21 29.42 24.25
N THR A 1049 34.49 28.61 23.23
CA THR A 1049 35.28 28.96 22.05
C THR A 1049 34.40 28.79 20.81
N LEU A 1050 33.54 29.79 20.57
CA LEU A 1050 32.57 29.82 19.46
C LEU A 1050 32.92 30.96 18.50
N SER A 1051 33.02 30.69 17.20
CA SER A 1051 33.35 31.70 16.18
C SER A 1051 32.79 31.40 14.80
#